data_AF-A0AAE1E0G0-F1
#
_entry.id   AF-A0AAE1E0G0-F1
#
_cell.length_a   1.000
_cell.length_b   1.000
_cell.length_c   1.000
_cell.angle_alpha   90.00
_cell.angle_beta   90.00
_cell.angle_gamma   90.00
#
_symmetry.space_group_name_H-M   'P 1'
#
loop_
_entity.id
_entity.type
_entity.pdbx_description
1 polymer ?
#
loop_
_entity_poly.entity_id
_entity_poly.type
_entity_poly.pdbx_seq_one_letter_code
_entity_poly.pdbx_strand_id
1 'polypeptide(L)'
;MYKHLVCCVLIAFHVALVTSQCYLSINTGGNYSLSASGEVLWLTSGPFGFSSSGQWRTTDGGTLSIKNETYATSGADALGNFTDTTWIVIHEPSNTTMEAAIRTYWANDSYVVFIQEVAIRTYWANDSFVVFIQEVAIRTYWANDSYVVFIQDVAIRTYWTNDSYVVFIQEVAIRTYWTNDSYVVFMQEVAIRTYWANDSYVVFIQRFPKGLQNSATQPNQTISAFPSFLLESPEVPDRGEVGYLQYGSFMLGDMDKKSGILGPNATFHGGLDGSGPLVFFDRKGNALVLSPLNNFMAASMWQEDHAPVLGWGIMGGVDSLPAGFEHKTIAFCSNQSIGHAVEGWGQVMRQVYNKTQNVTDYHQNQDLSLTHLGYWTDNGAYYYYNKLPGKNYEDTLLHIQKNANDQNIPYRYIQLDSWFYPKDSVQAVTTWDATENVFPKGIPELQGRLHLPLVAHNRYWSVNTTYAKQRGGHFDFFIGHNLSLPTSEIFWQYLLGHAKEQWGLIVYEQMGSSGPETILPPKIQYCMALPRHGLQSLEIPAVTQARVSNDYHLQDDQWRIGVTSHLANALGLAPSKDTFWTTGDQPGNTYDKSEPHPSLQVVVATLSRGPVGPGDKMDGTNRTLLMRCCNDDGLILKPARPARAIDDQIIEMAYGDHSGVAGEVWTTYSSHEVLLYGVIFAANITQDYSITAKKAGFLSPLAPEFKAGHVFRADDPEESMTPFDKAATFTIKSDKCVTNEESFCLFYFSPELEFKSHKVVLLGDLDKWVPMSEQRVVQIWRTTSGMGGL
;
A
#
# COMPACT_ATOMS: atom_id res chain seq x y z
N MET A 1 -26.22 47.96 49.45
CA MET A 1 -26.39 49.00 48.41
C MET A 1 -25.06 49.13 47.68
N TYR A 2 -25.14 49.21 46.34
CA TYR A 2 -24.08 49.41 45.35
C TYR A 2 -23.08 48.27 45.08
N LYS A 3 -23.47 47.48 44.07
CA LYS A 3 -22.60 46.82 43.09
C LYS A 3 -21.88 47.89 42.27
N HIS A 4 -20.60 47.66 41.95
CA HIS A 4 -20.03 48.16 40.70
C HIS A 4 -19.45 46.99 39.89
N LEU A 5 -19.83 47.07 38.62
CA LEU A 5 -19.67 46.16 37.51
C LEU A 5 -18.26 46.34 36.91
N VAL A 6 -17.51 45.27 36.73
CA VAL A 6 -16.36 45.24 35.83
C VAL A 6 -16.75 44.32 34.66
N CYS A 7 -16.96 44.92 33.49
CA CYS A 7 -17.12 44.20 32.23
C CYS A 7 -15.75 43.67 31.78
N CYS A 8 -15.58 42.34 31.80
CA CYS A 8 -14.57 41.67 31.00
C CYS A 8 -15.27 41.09 29.76
N VAL A 9 -14.92 41.62 28.59
CA VAL A 9 -15.23 41.02 27.29
C VAL A 9 -14.38 39.75 27.17
N LEU A 10 -15.00 38.58 27.31
CA LEU A 10 -14.40 37.29 27.01
C LEU A 10 -14.52 37.03 25.51
N ILE A 11 -13.44 37.28 24.77
CA ILE A 11 -13.24 36.69 23.45
C ILE A 11 -12.85 35.23 23.70
N ALA A 12 -13.78 34.31 23.47
CA ALA A 12 -13.54 32.89 23.63
C ALA A 12 -12.79 32.34 22.41
N PHE A 13 -11.46 32.22 22.51
CA PHE A 13 -10.71 31.28 21.69
C PHE A 13 -10.92 29.89 22.30
N HIS A 14 -11.64 29.00 21.60
CA HIS A 14 -11.61 27.58 21.92
C HIS A 14 -10.25 27.02 21.48
N VAL A 15 -9.33 26.89 22.43
CA VAL A 15 -8.14 26.05 22.26
C VAL A 15 -8.48 24.72 22.92
N ALA A 16 -8.89 23.74 22.13
CA ALA A 16 -8.99 22.35 22.58
C ALA A 16 -7.56 21.83 22.82
N LEU A 17 -7.33 21.24 23.99
CA LEU A 17 -6.03 20.66 24.36
C LEU A 17 -5.72 19.48 23.43
N VAL A 18 -4.60 19.62 22.73
CA VAL A 18 -4.14 18.83 21.58
C VAL A 18 -3.32 17.64 22.06
N THR A 19 -3.78 16.44 21.75
CA THR A 19 -2.91 15.26 21.61
C THR A 19 -3.21 14.64 20.25
N SER A 20 -2.20 14.63 19.37
CA SER A 20 -2.07 13.89 18.10
C SER A 20 -2.72 14.37 16.78
N GLN A 21 -3.13 15.63 16.60
CA GLN A 21 -3.79 16.05 15.34
C GLN A 21 -2.83 16.47 14.22
N CYS A 22 -3.12 16.06 12.98
CA CYS A 22 -2.93 16.88 11.79
C CYS A 22 -3.29 18.29 12.19
N TYR A 23 -2.34 19.21 12.19
CA TYR A 23 -2.52 20.53 12.75
C TYR A 23 -3.52 21.29 11.88
N LEU A 24 -4.79 21.16 12.27
CA LEU A 24 -5.96 21.59 11.53
C LEU A 24 -6.52 22.82 12.23
N SER A 25 -6.58 23.92 11.50
CA SER A 25 -7.34 25.10 11.92
C SER A 25 -8.58 25.21 11.03
N ILE A 26 -9.72 25.54 11.62
CA ILE A 26 -10.97 25.79 10.91
C ILE A 26 -11.56 27.08 11.46
N ASN A 27 -11.96 27.99 10.59
CA ASN A 27 -12.71 29.19 10.97
C ASN A 27 -14.20 29.07 10.63
N THR A 28 -15.03 29.93 11.21
CA THR A 28 -16.48 29.94 10.97
C THR A 28 -16.85 30.34 9.53
N GLY A 29 -15.93 30.97 8.80
CA GLY A 29 -16.10 31.40 7.41
C GLY A 29 -15.79 30.32 6.37
N GLY A 30 -15.37 29.11 6.79
CA GLY A 30 -15.04 28.01 5.87
C GLY A 30 -13.59 27.97 5.42
N ASN A 31 -12.73 28.88 5.91
CA ASN A 31 -11.29 28.75 5.71
C ASN A 31 -10.74 27.72 6.68
N TYR A 32 -9.76 26.97 6.21
CA TYR A 32 -9.08 25.94 6.96
C TYR A 32 -7.61 25.88 6.59
N SER A 33 -6.81 25.25 7.44
CA SER A 33 -5.41 25.02 7.16
C SER A 33 -4.92 23.72 7.76
N LEU A 34 -3.86 23.15 7.17
CA LEU A 34 -3.39 21.81 7.50
C LEU A 34 -1.85 21.76 7.51
N SER A 35 -1.29 21.06 8.48
CA SER A 35 0.16 20.78 8.57
C SER A 35 0.43 19.46 9.30
N ALA A 36 1.54 18.81 8.95
CA ALA A 36 2.06 17.65 9.69
C ALA A 36 3.12 18.03 10.74
N SER A 37 3.76 19.20 10.65
CA SER A 37 4.90 19.56 11.51
C SER A 37 4.54 20.41 12.73
N GLY A 38 3.34 21.01 12.77
CA GLY A 38 2.82 21.82 13.90
C GLY A 38 3.51 23.15 14.16
N GLU A 39 4.76 23.27 13.77
CA GLU A 39 5.59 24.47 13.87
C GLU A 39 5.30 25.46 12.71
N VAL A 40 4.91 24.95 11.54
CA VAL A 40 4.75 25.74 10.31
C VAL A 40 3.50 25.28 9.55
N LEU A 41 2.75 26.24 9.02
CA LEU A 41 1.55 25.95 8.22
C LEU A 41 1.93 25.57 6.79
N TRP A 42 1.48 24.40 6.32
CA TRP A 42 1.83 23.90 4.99
C TRP A 42 0.78 24.24 3.94
N LEU A 43 -0.48 23.91 4.25
CA LEU A 43 -1.59 24.07 3.32
C LEU A 43 -2.62 25.04 3.90
N THR A 44 -3.03 26.01 3.09
CA THR A 44 -4.12 26.95 3.40
C THR A 44 -5.25 26.76 2.42
N SER A 45 -6.49 26.84 2.90
CA SER A 45 -7.69 26.64 2.09
C SER A 45 -7.71 27.60 0.89
N GLY A 46 -7.91 27.03 -0.29
CA GLY A 46 -8.29 27.79 -1.48
C GLY A 46 -9.81 27.96 -1.58
N PRO A 47 -10.30 28.62 -2.63
CA PRO A 47 -11.73 28.65 -2.92
C PRO A 47 -12.23 27.26 -3.35
N PHE A 48 -13.43 26.90 -2.94
CA PHE A 48 -14.09 25.67 -3.35
C PHE A 48 -15.24 25.98 -4.32
N GLY A 49 -15.60 24.99 -5.14
CA GLY A 49 -16.47 25.22 -6.27
C GLY A 49 -17.14 23.96 -6.81
N PHE A 50 -18.17 24.19 -7.63
CA PHE A 50 -18.79 23.14 -8.43
C PHE A 50 -19.32 23.69 -9.76
N SER A 51 -19.33 22.84 -10.77
CA SER A 51 -19.93 23.10 -12.07
C SER A 51 -21.42 22.79 -12.03
N SER A 52 -22.23 23.71 -12.52
CA SER A 52 -23.68 23.52 -12.67
C SER A 52 -24.16 24.29 -13.89
N SER A 53 -24.98 23.65 -14.72
CA SER A 53 -25.54 24.27 -15.93
C SER A 53 -24.45 24.75 -16.92
N GLY A 54 -23.39 23.96 -17.07
CA GLY A 54 -22.27 24.22 -17.98
C GLY A 54 -21.34 25.35 -17.57
N GLN A 55 -21.41 25.82 -16.31
CA GLN A 55 -20.54 26.87 -15.80
C GLN A 55 -19.88 26.46 -14.48
N TRP A 56 -18.56 26.65 -14.41
CA TRP A 56 -17.79 26.57 -13.17
C TRP A 56 -18.17 27.73 -12.25
N ARG A 57 -18.45 27.42 -10.98
CA ARG A 57 -18.81 28.41 -9.95
C ARG A 57 -17.94 28.19 -8.73
N THR A 58 -17.55 29.29 -8.10
CA THR A 58 -16.54 29.34 -7.03
C THR A 58 -16.93 30.37 -5.97
N THR A 59 -16.48 30.14 -4.73
CA THR A 59 -16.66 31.06 -3.61
C THR A 59 -15.90 32.37 -3.76
N ASP A 60 -14.78 32.40 -4.48
CA ASP A 60 -13.99 33.63 -4.69
C ASP A 60 -14.61 34.56 -5.74
N GLY A 61 -15.18 33.98 -6.80
CA GLY A 61 -15.85 34.74 -7.87
C GLY A 61 -17.24 35.31 -7.50
N GLY A 62 -17.69 35.14 -6.24
CA GLY A 62 -19.00 35.60 -5.76
C GLY A 62 -20.21 34.90 -6.39
N THR A 63 -19.97 33.86 -7.20
CA THR A 63 -21.02 33.07 -7.86
C THR A 63 -21.64 32.05 -6.91
N LEU A 64 -20.88 31.60 -5.90
CA LEU A 64 -21.37 30.80 -4.79
C LEU A 64 -21.33 31.61 -3.50
N SER A 65 -22.40 31.52 -2.71
CA SER A 65 -22.44 32.06 -1.34
C SER A 65 -22.31 30.92 -0.32
N ILE A 66 -21.53 31.16 0.72
CA ILE A 66 -21.52 30.31 1.92
C ILE A 66 -22.65 30.83 2.82
N LYS A 67 -23.62 29.98 3.15
CA LYS A 67 -24.66 30.37 4.11
C LYS A 67 -24.04 30.41 5.52
N ASN A 68 -24.41 31.41 6.32
CA ASN A 68 -23.95 31.60 7.71
C ASN A 68 -24.38 30.48 8.69
N GLU A 69 -24.99 29.40 8.19
CA GLU A 69 -25.45 28.26 8.97
C GLU A 69 -24.37 27.18 8.95
N THR A 70 -23.40 27.28 9.85
CA THR A 70 -22.55 26.14 10.18
C THR A 70 -23.28 25.24 11.15
N TYR A 71 -23.25 23.93 10.90
CA TYR A 71 -23.75 22.96 11.85
C TYR A 71 -22.73 21.86 12.07
N ALA A 72 -22.63 21.45 13.34
CA ALA A 72 -21.81 20.34 13.75
C ALA A 72 -22.68 19.09 13.89
N THR A 73 -22.28 17.98 13.27
CA THR A 73 -22.89 16.67 13.53
C THR A 73 -21.85 15.71 14.06
N SER A 74 -22.25 14.84 14.98
CA SER A 74 -21.37 13.78 15.49
C SER A 74 -21.95 12.41 15.15
N GLY A 75 -21.08 11.43 14.95
CA GLY A 75 -21.45 10.06 14.60
C GLY A 75 -20.29 9.10 14.76
N ALA A 76 -20.44 7.89 14.22
CA ALA A 76 -19.39 6.87 14.17
C ALA A 76 -19.34 6.22 12.79
N ASP A 77 -18.14 5.90 12.32
CA ASP A 77 -17.91 5.09 11.11
C ASP A 77 -16.74 4.11 11.32
N ALA A 78 -16.24 3.50 10.24
CA ALA A 78 -15.13 2.54 10.29
C ALA A 78 -13.81 3.12 10.83
N LEU A 79 -13.68 4.45 10.84
CA LEU A 79 -12.53 5.19 11.34
C LEU A 79 -12.72 5.67 12.79
N GLY A 80 -13.91 5.50 13.37
CA GLY A 80 -14.22 5.81 14.76
C GLY A 80 -15.28 6.89 14.93
N ASN A 81 -15.33 7.44 16.14
CA ASN A 81 -16.25 8.52 16.49
C ASN A 81 -15.77 9.84 15.87
N PHE A 82 -16.68 10.58 15.25
CA PHE A 82 -16.34 11.77 14.49
C PHE A 82 -17.23 12.97 14.80
N THR A 83 -16.74 14.15 14.42
CA THR A 83 -17.50 15.40 14.30
C THR A 83 -17.28 16.04 12.94
N ASP A 84 -18.37 16.34 12.23
CA ASP A 84 -18.36 17.10 10.98
C ASP A 84 -18.62 18.57 11.27
N THR A 85 -17.71 19.45 10.86
CA THR A 85 -18.01 20.89 10.71
C THR A 85 -18.44 21.13 9.27
N THR A 86 -19.71 21.52 9.06
CA THR A 86 -20.32 21.60 7.72
C THR A 86 -20.68 23.03 7.33
N TRP A 87 -20.40 23.41 6.09
CA TRP A 87 -20.85 24.63 5.42
C TRP A 87 -21.76 24.31 4.24
N ILE A 88 -22.80 25.11 4.06
CA ILE A 88 -23.68 25.01 2.89
C ILE A 88 -23.25 26.06 1.86
N VAL A 89 -22.81 25.57 0.71
CA VAL A 89 -22.41 26.36 -0.44
C VAL A 89 -23.56 26.35 -1.45
N ILE A 90 -24.09 27.53 -1.80
CA ILE A 90 -25.27 27.64 -2.67
C ILE A 90 -25.02 28.54 -3.87
N HIS A 91 -25.55 28.14 -5.03
CA HIS A 91 -25.82 29.06 -6.12
C HIS A 91 -27.29 29.49 -6.06
N GLU A 92 -27.53 30.69 -5.53
CA GLU A 92 -28.89 31.21 -5.27
C GLU A 92 -29.81 31.18 -6.51
N PRO A 93 -29.39 31.60 -7.72
CA PRO A 93 -30.28 31.63 -8.88
C PRO A 93 -30.81 30.26 -9.34
N SER A 94 -30.04 29.18 -9.14
CA SER A 94 -30.46 27.82 -9.51
C SER A 94 -30.89 26.97 -8.32
N ASN A 95 -30.74 27.48 -7.09
CA ASN A 95 -30.99 26.75 -5.85
C ASN A 95 -30.23 25.39 -5.79
N THR A 96 -29.05 25.34 -6.40
CA THR A 96 -28.12 24.20 -6.39
C THR A 96 -27.19 24.35 -5.20
N THR A 97 -27.01 23.28 -4.42
CA THR A 97 -26.25 23.30 -3.16
C THR A 97 -25.22 22.18 -3.12
N MET A 98 -24.07 22.49 -2.52
CA MET A 98 -23.07 21.52 -2.07
C MET A 98 -22.86 21.72 -0.57
N GLU A 99 -22.89 20.64 0.21
CA GLU A 99 -22.42 20.69 1.60
C GLU A 99 -20.93 20.32 1.60
N ALA A 100 -20.09 21.23 2.07
CA ALA A 100 -18.67 21.01 2.29
C ALA A 100 -18.48 20.74 3.78
N ALA A 101 -17.92 19.59 4.17
CA ALA A 101 -17.71 19.25 5.56
C ALA A 101 -16.29 18.78 5.85
N ILE A 102 -15.73 19.22 6.97
CA ILE A 102 -14.48 18.69 7.52
C ILE A 102 -14.82 17.82 8.72
N ARG A 103 -14.52 16.53 8.59
CA ARG A 103 -14.69 15.50 9.61
C ARG A 103 -13.39 15.34 10.40
N THR A 104 -13.48 15.55 11.70
CA THR A 104 -12.42 15.23 12.66
C THR A 104 -12.84 14.04 13.51
N TYR A 105 -11.86 13.25 13.95
CA TYR A 105 -12.10 12.10 14.80
C TYR A 105 -11.66 12.40 16.21
N TRP A 106 -12.45 11.95 17.18
CA TRP A 106 -12.05 12.00 18.57
C TRP A 106 -11.13 10.81 18.83
N ALA A 107 -9.99 11.05 19.48
CA ALA A 107 -9.28 9.94 20.10
C ALA A 107 -10.25 9.29 21.09
N ASN A 108 -10.50 7.99 20.96
CA ASN A 108 -11.19 7.22 21.99
C ASN A 108 -10.24 7.10 23.19
N ASP A 109 -10.03 8.20 23.91
CA ASP A 109 -9.17 8.25 25.08
C ASP A 109 -9.87 7.55 26.24
N SER A 110 -9.57 6.27 26.42
CA SER A 110 -9.76 5.59 27.71
C SER A 110 -8.39 5.10 28.18
N TYR A 111 -7.76 5.87 29.06
CA TYR A 111 -6.44 5.53 29.63
C TYR A 111 -6.56 5.07 31.08
N VAL A 112 -5.94 3.93 31.39
CA VAL A 112 -5.44 3.60 32.73
C VAL A 112 -3.99 3.17 32.57
N VAL A 113 -3.07 3.98 33.10
CA VAL A 113 -1.63 3.68 33.17
C VAL A 113 -1.26 3.43 34.63
N PHE A 114 -0.61 2.31 34.94
CA PHE A 114 0.10 2.13 36.21
C PHE A 114 1.58 1.87 35.99
N ILE A 115 2.38 2.58 36.77
CA ILE A 115 3.84 2.55 36.84
C ILE A 115 4.25 1.54 37.92
N GLN A 116 5.31 0.76 37.69
CA GLN A 116 5.91 -0.10 38.72
C GLN A 116 7.13 0.60 39.36
N GLU A 117 7.16 0.53 40.69
CA GLU A 117 8.08 1.16 41.67
C GLU A 117 7.86 2.68 41.82
N VAL A 118 7.34 3.21 42.92
CA VAL A 118 7.71 3.07 44.34
C VAL A 118 6.48 3.39 45.22
N ALA A 119 6.45 2.79 46.42
CA ALA A 119 5.41 2.90 47.43
C ALA A 119 4.84 4.31 47.70
N ILE A 120 3.51 4.44 47.70
CA ILE A 120 2.80 5.50 48.42
C ILE A 120 1.54 4.91 49.07
N ARG A 121 1.42 5.09 50.39
CA ARG A 121 0.19 4.82 51.17
C ARG A 121 -0.86 5.86 50.83
N THR A 122 -2.06 5.40 50.52
CA THR A 122 -3.28 6.21 50.49
C THR A 122 -3.84 6.41 51.90
N TYR A 123 -4.42 7.60 52.13
CA TYR A 123 -5.52 7.75 53.07
C TYR A 123 -6.64 8.50 52.36
N TRP A 124 -7.80 7.86 52.24
CA TRP A 124 -9.08 8.51 52.00
C TRP A 124 -10.05 7.98 53.05
N ALA A 125 -10.87 8.86 53.60
CA ALA A 125 -11.98 8.47 54.45
C ALA A 125 -13.19 8.15 53.56
N ASN A 126 -13.60 6.88 53.63
CA ASN A 126 -14.87 6.23 53.26
C ASN A 126 -15.18 6.09 51.75
N ASP A 127 -15.58 4.92 51.20
CA ASP A 127 -15.78 3.56 51.71
C ASP A 127 -15.42 2.54 50.61
N SER A 128 -14.48 1.62 50.87
CA SER A 128 -14.34 0.26 50.29
C SER A 128 -13.11 -0.43 50.91
N PHE A 129 -13.24 -1.71 51.30
CA PHE A 129 -12.21 -2.48 52.02
C PHE A 129 -11.68 -3.67 51.21
N VAL A 130 -10.46 -4.13 51.54
CA VAL A 130 -9.75 -5.28 50.95
C VAL A 130 -9.33 -6.24 52.08
N VAL A 131 -9.58 -7.55 51.96
CA VAL A 131 -9.12 -8.57 52.92
C VAL A 131 -8.66 -9.85 52.19
N PHE A 132 -7.56 -10.46 52.65
CA PHE A 132 -6.95 -11.70 52.13
C PHE A 132 -6.99 -12.80 53.20
N ILE A 133 -7.36 -14.05 52.87
CA ILE A 133 -7.04 -15.24 53.69
C ILE A 133 -6.82 -16.48 52.79
N GLN A 134 -5.86 -17.33 53.19
CA GLN A 134 -5.38 -18.55 52.52
C GLN A 134 -5.90 -19.81 53.26
N GLU A 135 -6.22 -20.86 52.49
CA GLU A 135 -6.53 -22.26 52.88
C GLU A 135 -7.93 -22.66 53.45
N VAL A 136 -8.55 -23.61 52.71
CA VAL A 136 -9.47 -24.74 53.06
C VAL A 136 -10.99 -24.50 53.35
N ALA A 137 -11.79 -25.22 52.52
CA ALA A 137 -13.14 -25.84 52.68
C ALA A 137 -14.46 -25.01 52.80
N ILE A 138 -15.26 -25.10 51.72
CA ILE A 138 -16.74 -25.26 51.59
C ILE A 138 -17.67 -24.68 52.70
N ARG A 139 -18.52 -23.67 52.41
CA ARG A 139 -19.95 -23.72 51.93
C ARG A 139 -20.63 -22.34 52.06
N THR A 140 -21.50 -22.04 51.10
CA THR A 140 -22.27 -20.79 50.87
C THR A 140 -23.15 -20.32 52.02
N TYR A 141 -23.42 -19.01 52.12
CA TYR A 141 -24.76 -18.38 52.15
C TYR A 141 -24.69 -16.89 51.79
N TRP A 142 -25.71 -16.40 51.08
CA TRP A 142 -25.79 -15.09 50.41
C TRP A 142 -26.23 -13.97 51.35
N ALA A 143 -25.67 -12.76 51.15
CA ALA A 143 -26.41 -11.50 51.05
C ALA A 143 -25.43 -10.31 50.86
N ASN A 144 -25.48 -9.71 49.67
CA ASN A 144 -25.02 -8.36 49.31
C ASN A 144 -23.50 -8.12 49.28
N ASP A 145 -22.96 -8.06 48.06
CA ASP A 145 -21.57 -8.34 47.75
C ASP A 145 -20.75 -7.12 47.28
N SER A 146 -19.49 -7.09 47.70
CA SER A 146 -18.38 -6.53 46.93
C SER A 146 -17.22 -7.51 47.03
N TYR A 147 -16.76 -8.12 45.92
CA TYR A 147 -15.57 -8.98 45.88
C TYR A 147 -14.86 -8.96 44.51
N VAL A 148 -13.54 -9.17 44.54
CA VAL A 148 -12.64 -9.51 43.42
C VAL A 148 -12.20 -10.97 43.57
N VAL A 149 -12.15 -11.75 42.49
CA VAL A 149 -11.83 -13.19 42.48
C VAL A 149 -10.62 -13.47 41.57
N PHE A 150 -9.72 -14.37 42.01
CA PHE A 150 -8.61 -14.92 41.22
C PHE A 150 -8.83 -16.44 41.03
N ILE A 151 -8.57 -16.98 39.84
CA ILE A 151 -8.77 -18.42 39.51
C ILE A 151 -7.57 -18.94 38.70
N GLN A 152 -7.13 -20.16 39.02
CA GLN A 152 -6.17 -20.96 38.25
C GLN A 152 -6.72 -22.40 38.12
N ASP A 153 -6.51 -23.02 36.96
CA ASP A 153 -6.83 -24.40 36.57
C ASP A 153 -8.31 -24.84 36.30
N VAL A 154 -8.50 -25.22 35.03
CA VAL A 154 -9.53 -26.09 34.40
C VAL A 154 -10.90 -25.49 34.00
N ALA A 155 -11.29 -25.93 32.79
CA ALA A 155 -12.44 -25.64 31.95
C ALA A 155 -13.83 -25.57 32.61
N ILE A 156 -14.65 -24.59 32.17
CA ILE A 156 -15.88 -24.74 31.34
C ILE A 156 -16.68 -23.41 31.29
N ARG A 157 -17.42 -23.24 30.18
CA ARG A 157 -18.34 -22.15 29.74
C ARG A 157 -19.30 -21.55 30.78
N THR A 158 -19.49 -20.22 30.69
CA THR A 158 -20.73 -19.50 31.04
C THR A 158 -20.91 -18.22 30.21
N TYR A 159 -22.16 -17.83 29.91
CA TYR A 159 -22.61 -16.71 29.04
C TYR A 159 -23.22 -15.57 29.85
N TRP A 160 -22.84 -14.28 29.72
CA TRP A 160 -23.69 -13.10 30.06
C TRP A 160 -23.23 -11.78 29.40
N THR A 161 -24.15 -10.81 29.27
CA THR A 161 -24.08 -9.51 28.57
C THR A 161 -23.87 -8.30 29.51
N ASN A 162 -22.92 -7.39 29.17
CA ASN A 162 -22.61 -6.01 29.65
C ASN A 162 -22.38 -5.80 31.18
N ASP A 163 -21.52 -4.92 31.74
CA ASP A 163 -20.47 -3.98 31.29
C ASP A 163 -19.33 -3.98 32.36
N SER A 164 -18.06 -4.11 31.93
CA SER A 164 -16.77 -3.86 32.64
C SER A 164 -16.26 -4.86 33.74
N TYR A 165 -15.04 -5.40 33.54
CA TYR A 165 -14.30 -6.30 34.48
C TYR A 165 -12.80 -5.95 34.60
N VAL A 166 -12.17 -6.35 35.71
CA VAL A 166 -10.69 -6.50 35.87
C VAL A 166 -10.39 -7.92 36.35
N VAL A 167 -9.54 -8.66 35.65
CA VAL A 167 -9.17 -10.06 35.95
C VAL A 167 -7.65 -10.22 35.88
N PHE A 168 -7.08 -11.02 36.78
CA PHE A 168 -5.66 -11.43 36.77
C PHE A 168 -5.58 -12.96 36.71
N ILE A 169 -4.77 -13.51 35.81
CA ILE A 169 -4.55 -14.97 35.66
C ILE A 169 -3.05 -15.21 35.45
N GLN A 170 -2.51 -16.26 36.05
CA GLN A 170 -1.15 -16.73 35.84
C GLN A 170 -1.17 -18.20 35.37
N GLU A 171 -0.38 -18.45 34.31
CA GLU A 171 -0.11 -19.75 33.66
C GLU A 171 -1.25 -20.44 32.86
N VAL A 172 -0.89 -20.75 31.61
CA VAL A 172 -1.49 -21.64 30.59
C VAL A 172 -2.37 -21.01 29.49
N ALA A 173 -2.07 -21.45 28.26
CA ALA A 173 -2.54 -21.00 26.96
C ALA A 173 -4.04 -21.19 26.71
N ILE A 174 -4.71 -20.13 26.26
CA ILE A 174 -6.08 -20.15 25.76
C ILE A 174 -6.16 -19.36 24.44
N ARG A 175 -6.87 -19.92 23.44
CA ARG A 175 -7.14 -19.29 22.15
C ARG A 175 -8.59 -18.82 22.13
N THR A 176 -8.84 -17.51 22.01
CA THR A 176 -10.19 -16.95 21.83
C THR A 176 -10.18 -15.77 20.85
N TYR A 177 -11.22 -15.70 20.02
CA TYR A 177 -11.48 -14.65 19.02
C TYR A 177 -12.65 -13.77 19.50
N TRP A 178 -12.51 -12.43 19.47
CA TRP A 178 -13.59 -11.49 19.83
C TRP A 178 -13.58 -10.24 18.95
N THR A 179 -14.77 -9.63 18.77
CA THR A 179 -15.02 -8.36 18.07
C THR A 179 -15.69 -7.36 19.03
N ASN A 180 -15.01 -6.24 19.28
CA ASN A 180 -15.35 -4.98 19.98
C ASN A 180 -15.58 -4.92 21.52
N ASP A 181 -15.24 -3.71 22.00
CA ASP A 181 -15.39 -3.00 23.29
C ASP A 181 -14.35 -3.22 24.43
N SER A 182 -13.56 -2.15 24.66
CA SER A 182 -12.74 -1.69 25.81
C SER A 182 -12.07 -2.70 26.78
N TYR A 183 -10.76 -2.53 27.06
CA TYR A 183 -9.98 -3.40 27.97
C TYR A 183 -9.17 -2.66 29.07
N VAL A 184 -9.03 -3.30 30.24
CA VAL A 184 -7.95 -3.12 31.23
C VAL A 184 -7.25 -4.48 31.37
N VAL A 185 -5.92 -4.55 31.17
CA VAL A 185 -5.16 -5.81 31.16
C VAL A 185 -3.94 -5.72 32.09
N PHE A 186 -3.77 -6.73 32.94
CA PHE A 186 -2.55 -6.95 33.74
C PHE A 186 -1.83 -8.20 33.25
N MET A 187 -0.56 -8.13 32.85
CA MET A 187 0.24 -9.31 32.47
C MET A 187 1.72 -9.12 32.79
N GLN A 188 2.37 -10.22 33.18
CA GLN A 188 3.81 -10.34 33.39
C GLN A 188 4.38 -11.28 32.30
N GLU A 189 5.49 -10.86 31.66
CA GLU A 189 6.27 -11.59 30.63
C GLU A 189 5.56 -11.99 29.32
N VAL A 190 4.87 -11.04 28.67
CA VAL A 190 4.68 -11.05 27.19
C VAL A 190 4.78 -9.62 26.68
N ALA A 191 5.55 -9.39 25.61
CA ALA A 191 5.63 -8.10 24.93
C ALA A 191 4.32 -7.80 24.20
N ILE A 192 3.42 -7.05 24.83
CA ILE A 192 2.31 -6.37 24.15
C ILE A 192 2.72 -4.94 23.84
N ARG A 193 2.68 -4.61 22.56
CA ARG A 193 2.97 -3.27 22.05
C ARG A 193 1.66 -2.49 21.97
N THR A 194 1.59 -1.40 22.71
CA THR A 194 0.62 -0.34 22.45
C THR A 194 1.41 0.74 21.73
N TYR A 195 1.15 0.92 20.43
CA TYR A 195 1.85 1.90 19.62
C TYR A 195 1.12 3.24 19.73
N TRP A 196 1.78 4.21 20.34
CA TRP A 196 1.35 5.59 20.33
C TRP A 196 2.10 6.28 19.21
N ALA A 197 1.55 6.23 18.00
CA ALA A 197 1.96 7.16 16.96
C ALA A 197 1.04 8.38 17.06
N ASN A 198 1.59 9.58 16.95
CA ASN A 198 0.82 10.83 16.79
C ASN A 198 0.11 10.89 15.42
N ASP A 199 -0.22 9.74 14.85
CA ASP A 199 -0.86 9.63 13.56
C ASP A 199 -2.32 10.05 13.70
N SER A 200 -2.79 10.79 12.72
CA SER A 200 -4.17 11.25 12.68
C SER A 200 -4.58 11.53 11.26
N TYR A 201 -5.90 11.55 11.08
CA TYR A 201 -6.49 11.78 9.79
C TYR A 201 -7.69 12.71 9.89
N VAL A 202 -7.90 13.45 8.82
CA VAL A 202 -9.01 14.36 8.61
C VAL A 202 -9.70 13.94 7.32
N VAL A 203 -11.04 13.95 7.30
CA VAL A 203 -11.80 13.61 6.09
C VAL A 203 -12.58 14.83 5.63
N PHE A 204 -12.32 15.25 4.40
CA PHE A 204 -13.07 16.29 3.70
C PHE A 204 -14.20 15.65 2.91
N ILE A 205 -15.40 16.21 2.98
CA ILE A 205 -16.61 15.62 2.43
C ILE A 205 -17.33 16.64 1.56
N GLN A 206 -17.74 16.20 0.37
CA GLN A 206 -18.64 16.90 -0.54
C GLN A 206 -19.96 16.13 -0.60
N ARG A 207 -21.08 16.76 -0.24
CA ARG A 207 -22.42 16.18 -0.40
C ARG A 207 -23.23 17.03 -1.37
N PHE A 208 -23.97 16.37 -2.26
CA PHE A 208 -24.87 17.02 -3.21
C PHE A 208 -26.32 16.60 -2.94
N PRO A 209 -27.03 17.25 -1.99
CA PRO A 209 -28.40 16.84 -1.60
C PRO A 209 -29.38 16.76 -2.77
N LYS A 210 -29.25 17.64 -3.76
CA LYS A 210 -30.10 17.67 -4.97
C LYS A 210 -29.42 17.10 -6.21
N GLY A 211 -28.18 16.64 -6.10
CA GLY A 211 -27.35 16.22 -7.23
C GLY A 211 -26.90 17.40 -8.10
N LEU A 212 -26.27 17.08 -9.23
CA LEU A 212 -25.85 18.02 -10.27
C LEU A 212 -26.36 17.55 -11.63
N GLN A 213 -26.62 18.50 -12.53
CA GLN A 213 -27.07 18.25 -13.91
C GLN A 213 -26.36 19.21 -14.86
N ASN A 214 -26.04 18.75 -16.08
CA ASN A 214 -25.23 19.48 -17.05
C ASN A 214 -23.96 20.01 -16.38
N SER A 215 -23.28 19.18 -15.59
CA SER A 215 -22.09 19.56 -14.82
C SER A 215 -20.78 19.36 -15.59
N ALA A 216 -20.82 18.63 -16.71
CA ALA A 216 -19.61 18.29 -17.44
C ALA A 216 -18.78 19.53 -17.82
N THR A 217 -17.47 19.43 -17.59
CA THR A 217 -16.43 20.40 -17.98
C THR A 217 -15.44 19.70 -18.91
N GLN A 218 -14.21 20.20 -19.03
CA GLN A 218 -13.17 19.46 -19.77
C GLN A 218 -12.85 18.14 -19.03
N PRO A 219 -12.71 16.99 -19.72
CA PRO A 219 -12.50 15.70 -19.07
C PRO A 219 -11.33 15.63 -18.07
N ASN A 220 -10.29 16.45 -18.29
CA ASN A 220 -9.11 16.52 -17.43
C ASN A 220 -9.21 17.53 -16.27
N GLN A 221 -10.34 18.22 -16.13
CA GLN A 221 -10.65 19.09 -14.99
C GLN A 221 -11.50 18.33 -13.97
N THR A 222 -12.02 19.04 -12.97
CA THR A 222 -13.07 18.51 -12.08
C THR A 222 -14.38 19.28 -12.24
N ILE A 223 -15.50 18.63 -11.95
CA ILE A 223 -16.82 19.27 -11.82
C ILE A 223 -17.08 19.79 -10.41
N SER A 224 -16.20 19.47 -9.45
CA SER A 224 -16.26 19.96 -8.07
C SER A 224 -14.85 20.05 -7.47
N ALA A 225 -14.68 20.87 -6.42
CA ALA A 225 -13.40 21.03 -5.76
C ALA A 225 -13.60 21.32 -4.26
N PHE A 226 -13.36 20.31 -3.41
CA PHE A 226 -13.21 20.42 -1.96
C PHE A 226 -12.61 19.11 -1.37
N PRO A 227 -11.48 19.15 -0.64
CA PRO A 227 -10.74 20.34 -0.27
C PRO A 227 -10.11 20.99 -1.49
N SER A 228 -9.82 22.27 -1.36
CA SER A 228 -8.90 23.00 -2.21
C SER A 228 -7.86 23.72 -1.36
N PHE A 229 -6.66 23.90 -1.92
CA PHE A 229 -5.54 24.54 -1.25
C PHE A 229 -4.85 25.52 -2.18
N LEU A 230 -4.36 26.61 -1.59
CA LEU A 230 -3.52 27.58 -2.28
C LEU A 230 -2.09 27.04 -2.44
N LEU A 231 -1.58 27.04 -3.66
CA LEU A 231 -0.18 26.77 -4.01
C LEU A 231 0.73 27.97 -3.74
N GLU A 232 0.16 29.13 -3.41
CA GLU A 232 0.83 30.31 -2.89
C GLU A 232 -0.14 31.04 -1.95
N SER A 233 0.28 31.27 -0.70
CA SER A 233 -0.57 31.92 0.30
C SER A 233 -0.02 33.30 0.63
N PRO A 234 -0.77 34.40 0.39
CA PRO A 234 -0.39 35.73 0.83
C PRO A 234 -0.30 35.84 2.37
N GLU A 235 -1.02 34.98 3.09
CA GLU A 235 -1.11 34.94 4.55
C GLU A 235 0.03 34.16 5.19
N VAL A 236 0.71 33.30 4.42
CA VAL A 236 1.87 32.50 4.85
C VAL A 236 3.00 32.64 3.83
N PRO A 237 3.68 33.81 3.78
CA PRO A 237 4.78 34.04 2.84
C PRO A 237 6.01 33.15 3.12
N ASP A 238 6.11 32.55 4.31
CA ASP A 238 7.19 31.65 4.71
C ASP A 238 6.64 30.31 5.24
N ARG A 239 6.03 29.53 4.33
CA ARG A 239 5.47 28.19 4.63
C ARG A 239 6.53 27.10 4.87
N GLY A 240 7.81 27.49 4.93
CA GLY A 240 8.94 26.57 4.84
C GLY A 240 9.04 25.88 3.47
N GLU A 241 10.18 25.26 3.19
CA GLU A 241 10.31 24.43 1.99
C GLU A 241 9.60 23.08 2.21
N VAL A 242 8.37 22.96 1.70
CA VAL A 242 7.60 21.70 1.73
C VAL A 242 7.83 20.94 0.43
N GLY A 243 8.40 19.75 0.51
CA GLY A 243 8.53 18.82 -0.61
C GLY A 243 7.21 18.12 -0.92
N TYR A 244 7.04 17.67 -2.16
CA TYR A 244 5.93 16.83 -2.56
C TYR A 244 6.36 15.64 -3.42
N LEU A 245 5.58 14.56 -3.35
CA LEU A 245 5.64 13.39 -4.22
C LEU A 245 4.21 12.99 -4.61
N GLN A 246 3.94 12.91 -5.91
CA GLN A 246 2.68 12.43 -6.45
C GLN A 246 2.90 11.20 -7.32
N TYR A 247 2.11 10.16 -7.06
CA TYR A 247 1.99 9.02 -7.97
C TYR A 247 1.04 9.38 -9.12
N GLY A 248 1.49 9.27 -10.38
CA GLY A 248 0.71 9.71 -11.54
C GLY A 248 1.02 8.91 -12.80
N SER A 249 0.02 8.76 -13.70
CA SER A 249 0.10 7.94 -14.91
C SER A 249 0.13 6.41 -14.67
N PHE A 250 0.49 5.64 -15.68
CA PHE A 250 0.47 4.18 -15.68
C PHE A 250 1.48 3.55 -14.71
N MET A 251 1.43 2.21 -14.57
CA MET A 251 2.31 1.40 -13.70
C MET A 251 2.22 1.81 -12.23
N LEU A 252 0.98 1.97 -11.75
CA LEU A 252 0.62 2.45 -10.42
C LEU A 252 1.20 3.83 -10.09
N GLY A 253 1.45 4.63 -11.12
CA GLY A 253 2.01 5.97 -11.00
C GLY A 253 3.52 6.06 -11.19
N ASP A 254 4.19 4.97 -11.60
CA ASP A 254 5.64 4.97 -11.79
C ASP A 254 6.09 5.71 -13.06
N MET A 255 5.25 5.70 -14.11
CA MET A 255 5.56 6.23 -15.44
C MET A 255 5.69 7.75 -15.50
N ASP A 256 4.97 8.48 -14.64
CA ASP A 256 5.09 9.94 -14.55
C ASP A 256 4.85 10.43 -13.12
N LYS A 257 5.53 9.82 -12.14
CA LYS A 257 5.58 10.36 -10.78
C LYS A 257 6.15 11.79 -10.79
N LYS A 258 5.51 12.71 -10.08
CA LYS A 258 5.98 14.09 -9.92
C LYS A 258 6.55 14.30 -8.54
N SER A 259 7.68 14.97 -8.44
CA SER A 259 8.24 15.44 -7.17
C SER A 259 8.84 16.82 -7.32
N GLY A 260 8.92 17.56 -6.22
CA GLY A 260 9.49 18.90 -6.20
C GLY A 260 9.18 19.64 -4.92
N ILE A 261 9.43 20.95 -4.93
CA ILE A 261 9.04 21.86 -3.84
C ILE A 261 7.67 22.45 -4.14
N LEU A 262 6.80 22.47 -3.13
CA LEU A 262 5.48 23.07 -3.21
C LEU A 262 5.60 24.57 -3.52
N GLY A 263 5.01 24.98 -4.63
CA GLY A 263 5.28 26.25 -5.27
C GLY A 263 4.21 26.63 -6.28
N PRO A 264 4.13 27.90 -6.71
CA PRO A 264 3.34 28.28 -7.87
C PRO A 264 3.76 27.54 -9.15
N ASN A 265 5.01 27.06 -9.21
CA ASN A 265 5.54 26.27 -10.33
C ASN A 265 5.39 24.74 -10.13
N ALA A 266 4.81 24.29 -9.02
CA ALA A 266 4.55 22.87 -8.82
C ALA A 266 3.53 22.39 -9.87
N THR A 267 3.75 21.17 -10.37
CA THR A 267 2.88 20.53 -11.36
C THR A 267 2.36 19.22 -10.83
N PHE A 268 1.09 18.94 -11.11
CA PHE A 268 0.38 17.76 -10.62
C PHE A 268 -0.38 17.06 -11.75
N HIS A 269 -0.49 15.74 -11.65
CA HIS A 269 -1.39 14.94 -12.47
C HIS A 269 -2.84 15.07 -12.00
N GLY A 270 -3.73 15.23 -12.97
CA GLY A 270 -5.18 15.23 -12.80
C GLY A 270 -5.86 14.57 -14.00
N GLY A 271 -7.18 14.39 -13.92
CA GLY A 271 -7.99 13.97 -15.04
C GLY A 271 -7.86 12.49 -15.42
N LEU A 272 -7.94 12.24 -16.73
CA LEU A 272 -7.95 10.90 -17.33
C LEU A 272 -6.61 10.19 -17.20
N ASP A 273 -5.49 10.93 -17.18
CA ASP A 273 -4.14 10.38 -16.96
C ASP A 273 -3.96 9.88 -15.52
N GLY A 274 -4.94 10.12 -14.65
CA GLY A 274 -5.02 9.57 -13.30
C GLY A 274 -4.28 10.40 -12.26
N SER A 275 -5.00 10.78 -11.21
CA SER A 275 -4.41 11.37 -10.00
C SER A 275 -4.27 10.31 -8.92
N GLY A 276 -3.05 10.00 -8.51
CA GLY A 276 -2.79 9.18 -7.33
C GLY A 276 -2.73 9.99 -6.03
N PRO A 277 -2.48 9.30 -4.90
CA PRO A 277 -2.18 9.96 -3.64
C PRO A 277 -1.03 10.97 -3.79
N LEU A 278 -1.17 12.11 -3.10
CA LEU A 278 -0.20 13.18 -3.05
C LEU A 278 0.39 13.26 -1.64
N VAL A 279 1.70 13.13 -1.53
CA VAL A 279 2.44 13.18 -0.27
C VAL A 279 3.15 14.52 -0.19
N PHE A 280 2.93 15.26 0.90
CA PHE A 280 3.69 16.45 1.27
C PHE A 280 4.60 16.13 2.45
N PHE A 281 5.79 16.69 2.49
CA PHE A 281 6.75 16.38 3.55
C PHE A 281 7.77 17.49 3.77
N ASP A 282 8.44 17.43 4.92
CA ASP A 282 9.62 18.23 5.20
C ASP A 282 10.88 17.34 5.33
N ARG A 283 12.04 17.99 5.45
CA ARG A 283 13.34 17.31 5.64
C ARG A 283 13.48 16.58 6.97
N LYS A 284 12.60 16.85 7.95
CA LYS A 284 12.60 16.15 9.25
C LYS A 284 11.86 14.80 9.15
N GLY A 285 11.16 14.55 8.03
CA GLY A 285 10.36 13.34 7.80
C GLY A 285 8.92 13.46 8.31
N ASN A 286 8.47 14.66 8.70
CA ASN A 286 7.04 14.90 8.87
C ASN A 286 6.38 14.77 7.50
N ALA A 287 5.21 14.15 7.42
CA ALA A 287 4.54 13.91 6.15
C ALA A 287 3.01 13.91 6.27
N LEU A 288 2.37 14.31 5.17
CA LEU A 288 0.92 14.38 4.97
C LEU A 288 0.58 13.65 3.66
N VAL A 289 -0.32 12.67 3.69
CA VAL A 289 -0.85 12.00 2.50
C VAL A 289 -2.27 12.46 2.23
N LEU A 290 -2.54 12.98 1.04
CA LEU A 290 -3.87 13.37 0.56
C LEU A 290 -4.31 12.43 -0.57
N SER A 291 -5.50 11.84 -0.44
CA SER A 291 -6.09 10.97 -1.48
C SER A 291 -7.61 10.98 -1.44
N PRO A 292 -8.27 10.60 -2.55
CA PRO A 292 -9.66 10.16 -2.47
C PRO A 292 -9.81 9.05 -1.42
N LEU A 293 -10.89 9.10 -0.63
CA LEU A 293 -11.28 8.05 0.32
C LEU A 293 -12.37 7.15 -0.27
N ASN A 294 -13.15 7.64 -1.25
CA ASN A 294 -14.14 6.86 -1.99
C ASN A 294 -14.28 7.35 -3.44
N ASN A 295 -15.10 6.65 -4.24
CA ASN A 295 -15.39 6.98 -5.64
C ASN A 295 -14.11 7.03 -6.51
N PHE A 296 -13.13 6.15 -6.25
CA PHE A 296 -11.78 6.22 -6.81
C PHE A 296 -11.75 6.39 -8.34
N MET A 297 -12.61 5.67 -9.04
CA MET A 297 -12.70 5.70 -10.49
C MET A 297 -13.26 7.03 -11.03
N ALA A 298 -14.04 7.77 -10.24
CA ALA A 298 -14.63 9.05 -10.59
C ALA A 298 -13.90 10.26 -10.00
N ALA A 299 -13.07 10.06 -8.98
CA ALA A 299 -12.35 11.11 -8.27
C ALA A 299 -11.14 11.63 -9.06
N SER A 300 -10.79 12.89 -8.89
CA SER A 300 -9.58 13.50 -9.44
C SER A 300 -9.12 14.67 -8.58
N MET A 301 -7.88 15.11 -8.79
CA MET A 301 -7.48 16.48 -8.49
C MET A 301 -7.37 17.31 -9.76
N TRP A 302 -7.43 18.63 -9.62
CA TRP A 302 -7.22 19.59 -10.69
C TRP A 302 -6.53 20.84 -10.14
N GLN A 303 -5.48 21.29 -10.83
CA GLN A 303 -4.81 22.57 -10.61
C GLN A 303 -5.40 23.57 -11.62
N GLU A 304 -5.97 24.67 -11.13
CA GLU A 304 -6.67 25.65 -11.98
C GLU A 304 -5.69 26.38 -12.92
N ASP A 305 -6.01 26.46 -14.22
CA ASP A 305 -5.08 26.96 -15.27
C ASP A 305 -4.69 28.45 -15.11
N HIS A 306 -5.41 29.19 -14.25
CA HIS A 306 -5.24 30.64 -14.04
C HIS A 306 -5.22 31.05 -12.56
N ALA A 307 -5.23 30.10 -11.63
CA ALA A 307 -5.15 30.38 -10.20
C ALA A 307 -4.21 29.37 -9.52
N PRO A 308 -3.40 29.78 -8.54
CA PRO A 308 -2.55 28.85 -7.79
C PRO A 308 -3.40 28.04 -6.80
N VAL A 309 -4.39 27.29 -7.30
CA VAL A 309 -5.34 26.51 -6.49
C VAL A 309 -5.31 25.06 -6.96
N LEU A 310 -5.10 24.15 -6.01
CA LEU A 310 -5.20 22.71 -6.22
C LEU A 310 -6.44 22.18 -5.49
N GLY A 311 -7.37 21.55 -6.21
CA GLY A 311 -8.64 21.06 -5.66
C GLY A 311 -8.89 19.58 -5.95
N TRP A 312 -9.67 18.93 -5.07
CA TRP A 312 -10.10 17.53 -5.22
C TRP A 312 -11.60 17.44 -5.47
N GLY A 313 -12.02 16.62 -6.43
CA GLY A 313 -13.43 16.38 -6.71
C GLY A 313 -13.68 15.36 -7.80
N ILE A 314 -14.83 15.45 -8.47
CA ILE A 314 -15.22 14.47 -9.49
C ILE A 314 -14.72 14.88 -10.88
N MET A 315 -14.27 13.92 -11.69
CA MET A 315 -13.73 14.15 -13.04
C MET A 315 -14.69 14.95 -13.93
N GLY A 316 -14.13 15.86 -14.72
CA GLY A 316 -14.85 16.80 -15.58
C GLY A 316 -15.77 16.16 -16.61
N GLY A 317 -15.52 14.92 -17.02
CA GLY A 317 -16.38 14.19 -17.95
C GLY A 317 -17.75 13.75 -17.39
N VAL A 318 -17.99 13.94 -16.08
CA VAL A 318 -19.25 13.53 -15.43
C VAL A 318 -20.34 14.59 -15.63
N ASP A 319 -21.39 14.22 -16.36
CA ASP A 319 -22.47 15.13 -16.73
C ASP A 319 -23.54 15.32 -15.65
N SER A 320 -23.74 14.32 -14.79
CA SER A 320 -24.69 14.41 -13.68
C SER A 320 -24.21 13.65 -12.45
N LEU A 321 -24.59 14.17 -11.28
CA LEU A 321 -24.47 13.48 -10.00
C LEU A 321 -25.88 13.20 -9.46
N PRO A 322 -26.14 12.00 -8.94
CA PRO A 322 -27.43 11.69 -8.34
C PRO A 322 -27.65 12.52 -7.05
N ALA A 323 -28.92 12.70 -6.68
CA ALA A 323 -29.27 13.30 -5.39
C ALA A 323 -28.71 12.45 -4.23
N GLY A 324 -28.09 13.12 -3.25
CA GLY A 324 -27.44 12.46 -2.12
C GLY A 324 -26.04 11.93 -2.41
N PHE A 325 -25.46 12.21 -3.59
CA PHE A 325 -24.08 11.81 -3.89
C PHE A 325 -23.10 12.40 -2.88
N GLU A 326 -22.19 11.55 -2.37
CA GLU A 326 -21.17 11.92 -1.39
C GLU A 326 -19.78 11.50 -1.88
N HIS A 327 -18.83 12.43 -1.86
CA HIS A 327 -17.42 12.18 -2.15
C HIS A 327 -16.55 12.61 -0.98
N LYS A 328 -15.54 11.79 -0.66
CA LYS A 328 -14.64 11.99 0.47
C LYS A 328 -13.19 12.00 0.01
N THR A 329 -12.41 12.87 0.62
CA THR A 329 -10.94 12.97 0.49
C THR A 329 -10.35 12.86 1.89
N ILE A 330 -9.38 11.97 2.08
CA ILE A 330 -8.69 11.79 3.36
C ILE A 330 -7.34 12.51 3.33
N ALA A 331 -6.99 13.13 4.44
CA ALA A 331 -5.66 13.61 4.76
C ALA A 331 -5.13 12.81 5.96
N PHE A 332 -3.96 12.18 5.83
CA PHE A 332 -3.30 11.42 6.89
C PHE A 332 -1.96 12.09 7.24
N CYS A 333 -1.73 12.41 8.50
CA CYS A 333 -0.47 13.01 8.96
C CYS A 333 0.32 12.03 9.81
N SER A 334 1.65 12.08 9.67
CA SER A 334 2.58 11.46 10.59
C SER A 334 3.81 12.34 10.78
N ASN A 335 4.40 12.26 11.97
CA ASN A 335 5.67 12.91 12.32
C ASN A 335 6.84 11.93 12.43
N GLN A 336 6.65 10.68 12.00
CA GLN A 336 7.65 9.62 12.11
C GLN A 336 8.64 9.63 10.94
N SER A 337 8.10 9.59 9.72
CA SER A 337 8.84 9.34 8.48
C SER A 337 7.88 9.44 7.27
N ILE A 338 8.41 9.72 6.07
CA ILE A 338 7.62 9.72 4.82
C ILE A 338 7.11 8.30 4.53
N GLY A 339 7.99 7.31 4.55
CA GLY A 339 7.63 5.91 4.37
C GLY A 339 6.61 5.40 5.40
N HIS A 340 6.69 5.88 6.65
CA HIS A 340 5.71 5.59 7.69
C HIS A 340 4.33 6.23 7.39
N ALA A 341 4.29 7.49 6.95
CA ALA A 341 3.04 8.17 6.62
C ALA A 341 2.27 7.47 5.49
N VAL A 342 2.97 7.04 4.42
CA VAL A 342 2.34 6.30 3.31
C VAL A 342 1.84 4.93 3.77
N GLU A 343 2.59 4.24 4.63
CA GLU A 343 2.18 2.93 5.14
C GLU A 343 1.00 3.02 6.12
N GLY A 344 1.02 3.98 7.04
CA GLY A 344 -0.07 4.26 7.98
C GLY A 344 -1.36 4.68 7.26
N TRP A 345 -1.26 5.58 6.28
CA TRP A 345 -2.39 5.91 5.38
C TRP A 345 -2.95 4.64 4.72
N GLY A 346 -2.08 3.77 4.19
CA GLY A 346 -2.48 2.50 3.59
C GLY A 346 -3.22 1.56 4.55
N GLN A 347 -2.77 1.46 5.81
CA GLN A 347 -3.45 0.69 6.85
C GLN A 347 -4.85 1.22 7.13
N VAL A 348 -5.01 2.54 7.23
CA VAL A 348 -6.30 3.21 7.39
C VAL A 348 -7.22 2.93 6.22
N MET A 349 -6.75 3.10 4.98
CA MET A 349 -7.51 2.81 3.77
C MET A 349 -7.96 1.34 3.72
N ARG A 350 -7.05 0.40 4.03
CA ARG A 350 -7.35 -1.03 4.09
C ARG A 350 -8.37 -1.38 5.17
N GLN A 351 -8.33 -0.72 6.33
CA GLN A 351 -9.30 -0.91 7.40
C GLN A 351 -10.70 -0.48 6.96
N VAL A 352 -10.84 0.70 6.34
CA VAL A 352 -12.14 1.22 5.84
C VAL A 352 -12.81 0.25 4.88
N TYR A 353 -12.02 -0.43 4.06
CA TYR A 353 -12.49 -1.35 3.02
C TYR A 353 -12.42 -2.82 3.41
N ASN A 354 -12.15 -3.14 4.68
CA ASN A 354 -12.02 -4.50 5.19
C ASN A 354 -10.96 -5.37 4.47
N LYS A 355 -9.98 -4.74 3.81
CA LYS A 355 -8.81 -5.40 3.22
C LYS A 355 -7.66 -5.46 4.22
N THR A 356 -7.95 -5.93 5.43
CA THR A 356 -6.97 -6.02 6.54
C THR A 356 -5.73 -6.83 6.17
N GLN A 357 -4.65 -6.74 6.96
CA GLN A 357 -3.42 -7.51 6.71
C GLN A 357 -3.69 -9.01 6.58
N ASN A 358 -4.56 -9.58 7.42
CA ASN A 358 -4.95 -11.00 7.33
C ASN A 358 -5.63 -11.34 5.99
N VAL A 359 -6.47 -10.44 5.47
CA VAL A 359 -7.13 -10.63 4.15
C VAL A 359 -6.08 -10.52 3.05
N THR A 360 -5.20 -9.53 3.11
CA THR A 360 -4.07 -9.40 2.17
C THR A 360 -3.21 -10.67 2.14
N ASP A 361 -2.76 -11.15 3.30
CA ASP A 361 -1.89 -12.32 3.41
C ASP A 361 -2.60 -13.59 2.94
N TYR A 362 -3.88 -13.78 3.30
CA TYR A 362 -4.67 -14.90 2.79
C TYR A 362 -4.72 -14.89 1.27
N HIS A 363 -5.02 -13.75 0.64
CA HIS A 363 -5.13 -13.68 -0.81
C HIS A 363 -3.77 -13.84 -1.51
N GLN A 364 -2.71 -13.21 -1.01
CA GLN A 364 -1.36 -13.30 -1.59
C GLN A 364 -0.74 -14.70 -1.41
N ASN A 365 -0.97 -15.38 -0.28
CA ASN A 365 -0.46 -16.74 -0.05
C ASN A 365 -1.19 -17.81 -0.91
N GLN A 366 -2.40 -17.49 -1.39
CA GLN A 366 -3.15 -18.32 -2.33
C GLN A 366 -2.83 -17.98 -3.80
N ASP A 367 -2.04 -16.94 -4.05
CA ASP A 367 -1.58 -16.59 -5.39
C ASP A 367 -0.28 -17.34 -5.70
N LEU A 368 -0.38 -18.36 -6.56
CA LEU A 368 0.79 -19.16 -6.94
C LEU A 368 1.87 -18.29 -7.60
N SER A 369 1.48 -17.23 -8.32
CA SER A 369 2.43 -16.34 -8.98
C SER A 369 3.27 -15.50 -8.02
N LEU A 370 2.79 -15.29 -6.79
CA LEU A 370 3.52 -14.57 -5.74
C LEU A 370 4.31 -15.50 -4.83
N THR A 371 4.02 -16.80 -4.85
CA THR A 371 4.65 -17.77 -3.95
C THR A 371 5.69 -18.62 -4.65
N HIS A 372 5.55 -18.88 -5.95
CA HIS A 372 6.45 -19.77 -6.68
C HIS A 372 7.01 -19.13 -7.95
N LEU A 373 8.19 -19.58 -8.36
CA LEU A 373 8.85 -19.21 -9.60
C LEU A 373 8.00 -19.64 -10.81
N GLY A 374 7.76 -18.72 -11.73
CA GLY A 374 7.08 -18.98 -13.00
C GLY A 374 7.95 -18.68 -14.21
N TYR A 375 7.41 -18.90 -15.41
CA TYR A 375 8.05 -18.52 -16.67
C TYR A 375 7.14 -17.58 -17.46
N TRP A 376 7.67 -16.43 -17.88
CA TRP A 376 6.88 -15.35 -18.46
C TRP A 376 7.16 -15.19 -19.96
N THR A 377 6.10 -14.94 -20.73
CA THR A 377 6.18 -14.68 -22.18
C THR A 377 5.71 -13.27 -22.53
N ASP A 378 5.78 -12.38 -21.55
CA ASP A 378 5.44 -10.96 -21.58
C ASP A 378 6.33 -10.13 -22.51
N ASN A 379 5.93 -8.90 -22.82
CA ASN A 379 6.76 -7.95 -23.55
C ASN A 379 8.12 -7.77 -22.86
N GLY A 380 9.18 -7.96 -23.65
CA GLY A 380 10.57 -7.99 -23.22
C GLY A 380 11.13 -9.43 -23.11
N ALA A 381 10.27 -10.44 -22.93
CA ALA A 381 10.69 -11.84 -22.91
C ALA A 381 11.12 -12.32 -24.32
N TYR A 382 11.99 -13.33 -24.37
CA TYR A 382 12.49 -13.92 -25.60
C TYR A 382 11.37 -14.44 -26.51
N TYR A 383 10.33 -15.06 -25.94
CA TYR A 383 9.24 -15.68 -26.69
C TYR A 383 8.00 -14.78 -26.86
N TYR A 384 8.08 -13.50 -26.55
CA TYR A 384 6.99 -12.56 -26.85
C TYR A 384 6.87 -12.34 -28.35
N TYR A 385 5.75 -12.78 -28.95
CA TYR A 385 5.57 -12.82 -30.41
C TYR A 385 6.69 -13.54 -31.19
N ASN A 386 7.47 -14.41 -30.53
CA ASN A 386 8.68 -15.03 -31.06
C ASN A 386 8.75 -16.54 -30.77
N LYS A 387 7.74 -17.27 -31.25
CA LYS A 387 7.67 -18.75 -31.15
C LYS A 387 8.82 -19.44 -31.89
N LEU A 388 9.05 -20.72 -31.59
CA LEU A 388 10.07 -21.52 -32.27
C LEU A 388 9.85 -21.58 -33.80
N PRO A 389 10.93 -21.51 -34.62
CA PRO A 389 10.83 -21.61 -36.07
C PRO A 389 10.10 -22.89 -36.51
N GLY A 390 9.11 -22.74 -37.39
CA GLY A 390 8.32 -23.86 -37.91
C GLY A 390 7.36 -24.51 -36.89
N LYS A 391 7.17 -23.90 -35.71
CA LYS A 391 6.29 -24.39 -34.64
C LYS A 391 5.13 -23.42 -34.35
N ASN A 392 4.17 -23.89 -33.57
CA ASN A 392 3.15 -23.05 -32.93
C ASN A 392 3.56 -22.76 -31.47
N TYR A 393 2.73 -22.01 -30.74
CA TYR A 393 3.01 -21.73 -29.33
C TYR A 393 2.78 -22.95 -28.44
N GLU A 394 1.83 -23.83 -28.77
CA GLU A 394 1.64 -25.11 -28.06
C GLU A 394 2.97 -25.88 -27.94
N ASP A 395 3.62 -26.12 -29.08
CA ASP A 395 4.90 -26.80 -29.14
C ASP A 395 5.99 -25.99 -28.41
N THR A 396 6.01 -24.67 -28.58
CA THR A 396 7.02 -23.80 -27.96
C THR A 396 6.98 -23.89 -26.44
N LEU A 397 5.79 -23.79 -25.82
CA LEU A 397 5.64 -23.86 -24.37
C LEU A 397 6.03 -25.24 -23.81
N LEU A 398 5.71 -26.31 -24.53
CA LEU A 398 6.10 -27.67 -24.12
C LEU A 398 7.62 -27.89 -24.22
N HIS A 399 8.29 -27.27 -25.20
CA HIS A 399 9.76 -27.31 -25.26
C HIS A 399 10.41 -26.50 -24.13
N ILE A 400 9.86 -25.33 -23.80
CA ILE A 400 10.32 -24.53 -22.66
C ILE A 400 10.19 -25.33 -21.35
N GLN A 401 9.04 -25.95 -21.10
CA GLN A 401 8.84 -26.78 -19.91
C GLN A 401 9.81 -27.96 -19.88
N LYS A 402 9.95 -28.68 -21.00
CA LYS A 402 10.89 -29.81 -21.07
C LYS A 402 12.32 -29.35 -20.77
N ASN A 403 12.74 -28.24 -21.36
CA ASN A 403 14.06 -27.68 -21.14
C ASN A 403 14.31 -27.29 -19.68
N ALA A 404 13.34 -26.63 -19.05
CA ALA A 404 13.40 -26.29 -17.64
C ALA A 404 13.52 -27.55 -16.75
N ASN A 405 12.74 -28.60 -17.05
CA ASN A 405 12.82 -29.87 -16.34
C ASN A 405 14.19 -30.53 -16.51
N ASP A 406 14.74 -30.57 -17.74
CA ASP A 406 16.06 -31.13 -18.02
C ASP A 406 17.17 -30.38 -17.25
N GLN A 407 16.98 -29.08 -17.01
CA GLN A 407 17.89 -28.23 -16.24
C GLN A 407 17.57 -28.17 -14.74
N ASN A 408 16.53 -28.86 -14.25
CA ASN A 408 16.04 -28.77 -12.87
C ASN A 408 15.68 -27.33 -12.44
N ILE A 409 15.02 -26.57 -13.31
CA ILE A 409 14.46 -25.25 -13.00
C ILE A 409 12.97 -25.43 -12.64
N PRO A 410 12.55 -25.12 -11.40
CA PRO A 410 11.23 -25.52 -10.89
C PRO A 410 10.14 -24.49 -11.25
N TYR A 411 9.90 -24.25 -12.54
CA TYR A 411 8.77 -23.41 -12.95
C TYR A 411 7.44 -24.07 -12.53
N ARG A 412 6.60 -23.33 -11.80
CA ARG A 412 5.30 -23.81 -11.29
C ARG A 412 4.09 -23.27 -12.04
N TYR A 413 4.30 -22.35 -12.97
CA TYR A 413 3.28 -21.84 -13.88
C TYR A 413 3.95 -21.22 -15.12
N ILE A 414 3.16 -21.01 -16.17
CA ILE A 414 3.58 -20.30 -17.38
C ILE A 414 2.58 -19.18 -17.70
N GLN A 415 3.08 -18.03 -18.13
CA GLN A 415 2.25 -16.91 -18.59
C GLN A 415 1.94 -17.03 -20.09
N LEU A 416 0.67 -16.80 -20.47
CA LEU A 416 0.22 -16.55 -21.83
C LEU A 416 -0.03 -15.05 -22.01
N ASP A 417 0.88 -14.36 -22.71
CA ASP A 417 0.72 -12.93 -22.95
C ASP A 417 -0.24 -12.64 -24.14
N SER A 418 -0.39 -11.37 -24.49
CA SER A 418 -1.29 -10.83 -25.51
C SER A 418 -1.22 -11.46 -26.90
N TRP A 419 -0.28 -12.35 -27.20
CA TRP A 419 -0.17 -13.08 -28.47
C TRP A 419 -1.19 -14.21 -28.66
N PHE A 420 -1.88 -14.70 -27.62
CA PHE A 420 -2.70 -15.93 -27.74
C PHE A 420 -4.14 -15.72 -28.24
N TYR A 421 -4.68 -14.50 -28.17
CA TYR A 421 -6.07 -14.18 -28.51
C TYR A 421 -6.21 -13.15 -29.64
N PRO A 422 -7.35 -13.15 -30.37
CA PRO A 422 -7.61 -12.22 -31.45
C PRO A 422 -7.82 -10.79 -30.93
N LYS A 423 -7.27 -9.83 -31.68
CA LYS A 423 -7.37 -8.39 -31.42
C LYS A 423 -7.82 -7.67 -32.69
N ASP A 424 -8.44 -6.50 -32.53
CA ASP A 424 -8.78 -5.61 -33.64
C ASP A 424 -7.61 -4.67 -34.04
N SER A 425 -7.88 -3.73 -34.93
CA SER A 425 -6.88 -2.79 -35.45
C SER A 425 -6.29 -1.84 -34.39
N VAL A 426 -6.98 -1.63 -33.27
CA VAL A 426 -6.46 -0.83 -32.14
C VAL A 426 -5.90 -1.72 -31.02
N GLN A 427 -5.63 -2.99 -31.33
CA GLN A 427 -5.12 -4.00 -30.39
C GLN A 427 -6.09 -4.34 -29.25
N ALA A 428 -7.38 -4.01 -29.38
CA ALA A 428 -8.41 -4.34 -28.39
C ALA A 428 -8.92 -5.77 -28.57
N VAL A 429 -9.34 -6.41 -27.47
CA VAL A 429 -9.74 -7.82 -27.47
C VAL A 429 -11.11 -7.98 -28.09
N THR A 430 -11.18 -8.77 -29.17
CA THR A 430 -12.46 -9.10 -29.83
C THR A 430 -13.08 -10.34 -29.22
N THR A 431 -12.28 -11.38 -29.00
CA THR A 431 -12.65 -12.60 -28.27
C THR A 431 -11.46 -12.97 -27.40
N TRP A 432 -11.67 -13.37 -26.15
CA TRP A 432 -10.60 -13.80 -25.26
C TRP A 432 -10.58 -15.31 -25.21
N ASP A 433 -10.11 -15.91 -26.31
CA ASP A 433 -9.90 -17.34 -26.47
C ASP A 433 -8.79 -17.56 -27.51
N ALA A 434 -8.18 -18.73 -27.46
CA ALA A 434 -7.12 -19.14 -28.36
C ALA A 434 -7.58 -19.29 -29.80
N THR A 435 -6.71 -18.93 -30.74
CA THR A 435 -6.90 -19.23 -32.16
C THR A 435 -6.20 -20.54 -32.55
N GLU A 436 -6.74 -21.25 -33.56
CA GLU A 436 -6.20 -22.54 -34.04
C GLU A 436 -4.73 -22.48 -34.50
N ASN A 437 -4.26 -21.32 -34.98
CA ASN A 437 -2.86 -21.13 -35.37
C ASN A 437 -1.89 -21.00 -34.18
N VAL A 438 -2.40 -20.70 -32.98
CA VAL A 438 -1.64 -20.61 -31.73
C VAL A 438 -1.70 -21.96 -31.01
N PHE A 439 -2.91 -22.47 -30.78
CA PHE A 439 -3.21 -23.75 -30.14
C PHE A 439 -4.19 -24.54 -31.01
N PRO A 440 -3.71 -25.46 -31.89
CA PRO A 440 -4.54 -26.15 -32.88
C PRO A 440 -5.72 -26.93 -32.34
N LYS A 441 -5.64 -27.36 -31.07
CA LYS A 441 -6.69 -28.11 -30.38
C LYS A 441 -7.26 -27.36 -29.17
N GLY A 442 -6.96 -26.07 -29.06
CA GLY A 442 -7.35 -25.22 -27.93
C GLY A 442 -6.52 -25.44 -26.67
N ILE A 443 -6.71 -24.55 -25.70
CA ILE A 443 -5.98 -24.56 -24.42
C ILE A 443 -6.27 -25.81 -23.55
N PRO A 444 -7.48 -26.42 -23.56
CA PRO A 444 -7.72 -27.66 -22.80
C PRO A 444 -6.80 -28.83 -23.21
N GLU A 445 -6.52 -29.01 -24.50
CA GLU A 445 -5.56 -30.03 -24.96
C GLU A 445 -4.14 -29.69 -24.53
N LEU A 446 -3.73 -28.41 -24.62
CA LEU A 446 -2.44 -27.95 -24.09
C LEU A 446 -2.32 -28.32 -22.61
N GLN A 447 -3.34 -28.03 -21.80
CA GLN A 447 -3.35 -28.35 -20.37
C GLN A 447 -3.20 -29.84 -20.09
N GLY A 448 -3.82 -30.69 -20.91
CA GLY A 448 -3.67 -32.15 -20.84
C GLY A 448 -2.25 -32.66 -21.09
N ARG A 449 -1.33 -31.81 -21.58
CA ARG A 449 0.09 -32.12 -21.83
C ARG A 449 1.04 -31.31 -20.94
N LEU A 450 0.71 -30.04 -20.71
CA LEU A 450 1.55 -29.08 -19.99
C LEU A 450 1.50 -29.32 -18.48
N HIS A 451 0.32 -29.62 -17.92
CA HIS A 451 0.13 -29.84 -16.49
C HIS A 451 0.72 -28.73 -15.58
N LEU A 452 0.77 -27.50 -16.08
CA LEU A 452 1.14 -26.32 -15.30
C LEU A 452 -0.02 -25.32 -15.32
N PRO A 453 -0.34 -24.72 -14.17
CA PRO A 453 -1.23 -23.56 -14.10
C PRO A 453 -0.81 -22.44 -15.05
N LEU A 454 -1.79 -21.64 -15.48
CA LEU A 454 -1.56 -20.53 -16.38
C LEU A 454 -1.83 -19.19 -15.70
N VAL A 455 -0.98 -18.22 -16.02
CA VAL A 455 -1.30 -16.78 -15.92
C VAL A 455 -1.68 -16.33 -17.33
N ALA A 456 -2.73 -15.54 -17.49
CA ALA A 456 -3.13 -15.08 -18.82
C ALA A 456 -3.40 -13.58 -18.84
N HIS A 457 -2.79 -12.92 -19.81
CA HIS A 457 -2.95 -11.51 -20.07
C HIS A 457 -4.27 -11.20 -20.79
N ASN A 458 -4.84 -10.03 -20.52
CA ASN A 458 -5.92 -9.45 -21.30
C ASN A 458 -5.72 -7.94 -21.52
N ARG A 459 -6.02 -7.49 -22.74
CA ARG A 459 -6.07 -6.05 -23.08
C ARG A 459 -7.46 -5.48 -22.77
N TYR A 460 -7.63 -4.19 -23.03
CA TYR A 460 -8.93 -3.53 -23.09
C TYR A 460 -9.87 -4.19 -24.14
N TRP A 461 -11.18 -4.10 -23.93
CA TRP A 461 -12.19 -4.74 -24.78
C TRP A 461 -12.52 -3.91 -26.03
N SER A 462 -12.62 -4.60 -27.18
CA SER A 462 -12.98 -3.98 -28.46
C SER A 462 -14.44 -3.55 -28.49
N VAL A 463 -14.75 -2.47 -29.22
CA VAL A 463 -16.14 -2.12 -29.60
C VAL A 463 -16.80 -3.18 -30.49
N ASN A 464 -16.02 -4.12 -31.02
CA ASN A 464 -16.46 -5.28 -31.79
C ASN A 464 -16.30 -6.59 -31.03
N THR A 465 -16.26 -6.55 -29.70
CA THR A 465 -16.18 -7.77 -28.89
C THR A 465 -17.38 -8.70 -29.18
N THR A 466 -17.07 -9.99 -29.37
CA THR A 466 -18.07 -11.02 -29.69
C THR A 466 -18.97 -11.35 -28.51
N TYR A 467 -18.61 -10.92 -27.30
CA TYR A 467 -19.40 -11.11 -26.09
C TYR A 467 -20.59 -10.15 -25.95
N ALA A 468 -20.51 -8.98 -26.59
CA ALA A 468 -21.53 -7.94 -26.48
C ALA A 468 -22.81 -8.31 -27.26
N LYS A 469 -24.00 -8.09 -26.66
CA LYS A 469 -25.30 -8.28 -27.34
C LYS A 469 -25.40 -7.52 -28.66
N GLN A 470 -24.81 -6.32 -28.72
CA GLN A 470 -24.75 -5.47 -29.92
C GLN A 470 -23.92 -6.08 -31.06
N ARG A 471 -23.22 -7.19 -30.81
CA ARG A 471 -22.39 -7.95 -31.77
C ARG A 471 -22.80 -9.43 -31.84
N GLY A 472 -23.97 -9.78 -31.31
CA GLY A 472 -24.50 -11.15 -31.33
C GLY A 472 -24.10 -12.01 -30.13
N GLY A 473 -23.39 -11.46 -29.15
CA GLY A 473 -23.09 -12.12 -27.89
C GLY A 473 -24.25 -12.08 -26.88
N HIS A 474 -23.95 -12.47 -25.64
CA HIS A 474 -24.96 -12.65 -24.59
C HIS A 474 -24.90 -11.61 -23.46
N PHE A 475 -23.87 -10.75 -23.44
CA PHE A 475 -23.57 -9.89 -22.30
C PHE A 475 -23.80 -8.40 -22.60
N ASP A 476 -24.19 -7.66 -21.57
CA ASP A 476 -24.40 -6.22 -21.66
C ASP A 476 -23.07 -5.47 -21.56
N PHE A 477 -22.76 -4.71 -22.61
CA PHE A 477 -21.58 -3.87 -22.71
C PHE A 477 -21.98 -2.42 -22.97
N PHE A 478 -21.28 -1.50 -22.32
CA PHE A 478 -21.21 -0.11 -22.76
C PHE A 478 -20.26 -0.05 -23.95
N ILE A 479 -20.74 0.43 -25.10
CA ILE A 479 -19.93 0.59 -26.30
C ILE A 479 -19.54 2.07 -26.42
N GLY A 480 -18.29 2.37 -26.10
CA GLY A 480 -17.72 3.71 -26.26
C GLY A 480 -17.22 3.95 -27.69
N HIS A 481 -16.43 5.02 -27.85
CA HIS A 481 -15.88 5.40 -29.15
C HIS A 481 -14.79 4.43 -29.64
N ASN A 482 -13.82 4.10 -28.78
CA ASN A 482 -12.68 3.24 -29.13
C ASN A 482 -12.70 1.89 -28.40
N LEU A 483 -13.34 1.84 -27.23
CA LEU A 483 -13.33 0.69 -26.33
C LEU A 483 -14.74 0.38 -25.87
N SER A 484 -14.95 -0.86 -25.43
CA SER A 484 -16.17 -1.25 -24.73
C SER A 484 -15.86 -1.66 -23.28
N LEU A 485 -16.87 -1.60 -22.41
CA LEU A 485 -16.75 -2.05 -21.02
C LEU A 485 -17.92 -2.98 -20.68
N PRO A 486 -17.67 -4.15 -20.07
CA PRO A 486 -18.75 -4.96 -19.53
C PRO A 486 -19.45 -4.21 -18.40
N THR A 487 -20.78 -4.27 -18.36
CA THR A 487 -21.60 -3.54 -17.37
C THR A 487 -22.16 -4.45 -16.28
N SER A 488 -21.84 -5.74 -16.32
CA SER A 488 -22.38 -6.75 -15.42
C SER A 488 -21.28 -7.69 -14.94
N GLU A 489 -21.33 -8.04 -13.67
CA GLU A 489 -20.43 -9.02 -13.04
C GLU A 489 -20.55 -10.42 -13.67
N ILE A 490 -21.73 -10.78 -14.19
CA ILE A 490 -21.99 -12.10 -14.78
C ILE A 490 -21.04 -12.38 -15.96
N PHE A 491 -20.65 -11.35 -16.72
CA PHE A 491 -19.66 -11.50 -17.78
C PHE A 491 -18.32 -12.02 -17.23
N TRP A 492 -17.85 -11.42 -16.15
CA TRP A 492 -16.58 -11.79 -15.52
C TRP A 492 -16.64 -13.17 -14.89
N GLN A 493 -17.75 -13.52 -14.23
CA GLN A 493 -17.96 -14.86 -13.69
C GLN A 493 -17.94 -15.93 -14.79
N TYR A 494 -18.56 -15.66 -15.94
CA TYR A 494 -18.49 -16.55 -17.10
C TYR A 494 -17.06 -16.68 -17.64
N LEU A 495 -16.42 -15.54 -17.94
CA LEU A 495 -15.12 -15.50 -18.59
C LEU A 495 -14.05 -16.19 -17.74
N LEU A 496 -13.98 -15.80 -16.47
CA LEU A 496 -12.95 -16.26 -15.56
C LEU A 496 -13.25 -17.65 -15.00
N GLY A 497 -14.53 -17.98 -14.80
CA GLY A 497 -14.95 -19.34 -14.44
C GLY A 497 -14.57 -20.34 -15.53
N HIS A 498 -14.88 -20.02 -16.79
CA HIS A 498 -14.50 -20.85 -17.94
C HIS A 498 -12.98 -21.01 -18.04
N ALA A 499 -12.22 -19.91 -18.00
CA ALA A 499 -10.76 -19.99 -18.11
C ALA A 499 -10.12 -20.75 -16.95
N LYS A 500 -10.64 -20.61 -15.72
CA LYS A 500 -10.18 -21.40 -14.58
C LYS A 500 -10.42 -22.89 -14.79
N GLU A 501 -11.63 -23.28 -15.17
CA GLU A 501 -12.03 -24.69 -15.32
C GLU A 501 -11.37 -25.37 -16.52
N GLN A 502 -11.25 -24.65 -17.64
CA GLN A 502 -10.79 -25.23 -18.91
C GLN A 502 -9.29 -25.03 -19.15
N TRP A 503 -8.70 -23.96 -18.62
CA TRP A 503 -7.30 -23.60 -18.89
C TRP A 503 -6.39 -23.78 -17.66
N GLY A 504 -6.94 -24.05 -16.47
CA GLY A 504 -6.15 -24.03 -15.24
C GLY A 504 -5.62 -22.63 -14.91
N LEU A 505 -6.39 -21.59 -15.26
CA LEU A 505 -6.04 -20.20 -15.00
C LEU A 505 -5.99 -19.91 -13.49
N ILE A 506 -4.85 -19.39 -13.02
CA ILE A 506 -4.64 -19.00 -11.62
C ILE A 506 -4.58 -17.48 -11.42
N VAL A 507 -4.11 -16.74 -12.43
CA VAL A 507 -4.05 -15.27 -12.40
C VAL A 507 -4.52 -14.71 -13.73
N TYR A 508 -5.44 -13.77 -13.66
CA TYR A 508 -5.85 -12.92 -14.76
C TYR A 508 -5.07 -11.61 -14.69
N GLU A 509 -4.20 -11.39 -15.66
CA GLU A 509 -3.45 -10.15 -15.78
C GLU A 509 -4.22 -9.16 -16.67
N GLN A 510 -4.55 -8.01 -16.12
CA GLN A 510 -5.41 -7.04 -16.78
C GLN A 510 -4.67 -5.74 -17.14
N MET A 511 -4.70 -5.37 -18.41
CA MET A 511 -4.29 -4.04 -18.87
C MET A 511 -5.39 -2.99 -18.56
N GLY A 512 -4.99 -1.89 -17.91
CA GLY A 512 -5.84 -0.81 -17.41
C GLY A 512 -7.10 -0.48 -18.22
N SER A 513 -8.25 -0.92 -17.72
CA SER A 513 -9.62 -0.39 -17.97
C SER A 513 -10.62 -1.33 -17.28
N SER A 514 -11.24 -0.86 -16.18
CA SER A 514 -12.29 -1.52 -15.37
C SER A 514 -12.20 -3.05 -15.27
N GLY A 515 -11.65 -3.55 -14.16
CA GLY A 515 -11.58 -4.97 -13.85
C GLY A 515 -12.84 -5.58 -13.29
N PRO A 516 -12.86 -6.92 -13.17
CA PRO A 516 -13.90 -7.61 -12.44
C PRO A 516 -13.92 -7.13 -10.98
N GLU A 517 -15.10 -6.81 -10.46
CA GLU A 517 -15.35 -6.70 -9.01
C GLU A 517 -15.58 -8.10 -8.37
N THR A 518 -15.25 -9.17 -9.10
CA THR A 518 -15.56 -10.54 -8.68
C THR A 518 -14.71 -10.94 -7.48
N ILE A 519 -15.37 -11.45 -6.44
CA ILE A 519 -14.74 -12.05 -5.25
C ILE A 519 -14.19 -13.46 -5.57
N LEU A 520 -14.59 -14.03 -6.72
CA LEU A 520 -14.28 -15.41 -7.11
C LEU A 520 -12.93 -15.53 -7.86
N PRO A 521 -12.21 -16.66 -7.71
CA PRO A 521 -10.94 -16.93 -8.39
C PRO A 521 -11.10 -16.92 -9.93
N PRO A 522 -10.06 -16.56 -10.70
CA PRO A 522 -8.62 -16.46 -10.40
C PRO A 522 -8.21 -15.19 -9.61
N LYS A 523 -6.95 -15.12 -9.19
CA LYS A 523 -6.36 -13.87 -8.66
C LYS A 523 -6.16 -12.87 -9.79
N ILE A 524 -5.96 -11.60 -9.45
CA ILE A 524 -5.83 -10.52 -10.43
C ILE A 524 -4.50 -9.79 -10.24
N GLN A 525 -3.79 -9.61 -11.35
CA GLN A 525 -2.67 -8.70 -11.47
C GLN A 525 -3.11 -7.48 -12.27
N TYR A 526 -2.93 -6.27 -11.72
CA TYR A 526 -3.10 -5.06 -12.49
C TYR A 526 -1.83 -4.71 -13.27
N CYS A 527 -1.96 -4.61 -14.59
CA CYS A 527 -0.93 -4.23 -15.53
C CYS A 527 -1.30 -2.87 -16.16
N MET A 528 -0.32 -1.96 -16.28
CA MET A 528 -0.56 -0.58 -16.71
C MET A 528 -1.70 0.10 -15.93
N ALA A 529 -1.77 -0.14 -14.62
CA ALA A 529 -2.80 0.44 -13.79
C ALA A 529 -2.49 1.92 -13.52
N LEU A 530 -3.45 2.81 -13.70
CA LEU A 530 -3.41 4.12 -13.03
C LEU A 530 -3.53 3.97 -11.49
N PRO A 531 -3.03 4.92 -10.69
CA PRO A 531 -3.20 4.93 -9.23
C PRO A 531 -4.64 4.77 -8.74
N ARG A 532 -5.62 5.32 -9.48
CA ARG A 532 -7.06 5.14 -9.18
C ARG A 532 -7.51 3.67 -9.20
N HIS A 533 -6.94 2.85 -10.09
CA HIS A 533 -7.18 1.40 -10.08
C HIS A 533 -6.52 0.76 -8.86
N GLY A 534 -5.31 1.22 -8.49
CA GLY A 534 -4.66 0.85 -7.24
C GLY A 534 -5.57 1.07 -6.03
N LEU A 535 -6.16 2.26 -5.90
CA LEU A 535 -7.11 2.58 -4.86
C LEU A 535 -8.37 1.69 -4.94
N GLN A 536 -8.92 1.48 -6.14
CA GLN A 536 -10.06 0.58 -6.37
C GLN A 536 -9.78 -0.86 -5.90
N SER A 537 -8.51 -1.30 -5.90
CA SER A 537 -8.14 -2.63 -5.40
C SER A 537 -8.45 -2.85 -3.91
N LEU A 538 -8.70 -1.78 -3.14
CA LEU A 538 -9.14 -1.87 -1.74
C LEU A 538 -10.50 -2.58 -1.62
N GLU A 539 -11.36 -2.43 -2.63
CA GLU A 539 -12.69 -3.04 -2.71
C GLU A 539 -12.64 -4.47 -3.30
N ILE A 540 -11.49 -4.89 -3.85
CA ILE A 540 -11.35 -6.13 -4.63
C ILE A 540 -10.20 -6.98 -4.06
N PRO A 541 -10.44 -7.79 -3.00
CA PRO A 541 -9.41 -8.64 -2.41
C PRO A 541 -8.73 -9.62 -3.37
N ALA A 542 -9.39 -9.96 -4.48
CA ALA A 542 -8.80 -10.81 -5.53
C ALA A 542 -7.60 -10.16 -6.24
N VAL A 543 -7.46 -8.82 -6.18
CA VAL A 543 -6.27 -8.11 -6.67
C VAL A 543 -5.17 -8.20 -5.62
N THR A 544 -4.17 -9.03 -5.94
CA THR A 544 -3.05 -9.37 -5.05
C THR A 544 -1.78 -8.60 -5.38
N GLN A 545 -1.67 -8.09 -6.61
CA GLN A 545 -0.45 -7.46 -7.11
C GLN A 545 -0.71 -6.47 -8.25
N ALA A 546 0.27 -5.59 -8.47
CA ALA A 546 0.27 -4.63 -9.58
C ALA A 546 1.68 -4.42 -10.12
N ARG A 547 1.80 -4.21 -11.42
CA ARG A 547 3.04 -3.78 -12.08
C ARG A 547 3.38 -2.35 -11.66
N VAL A 548 4.61 -2.15 -11.20
CA VAL A 548 5.14 -0.86 -10.71
C VAL A 548 6.39 -0.40 -11.48
N SER A 549 6.57 -0.95 -12.68
CA SER A 549 7.63 -0.66 -13.62
C SER A 549 7.06 -0.62 -15.04
N ASN A 550 7.76 0.02 -15.97
CA ASN A 550 7.43 -0.08 -17.40
C ASN A 550 7.70 -1.49 -17.95
N ASP A 551 7.31 -1.76 -19.19
CA ASP A 551 7.63 -3.01 -19.88
C ASP A 551 9.15 -3.18 -19.98
N TYR A 552 9.62 -4.40 -19.74
CA TYR A 552 11.01 -4.77 -19.84
C TYR A 552 11.59 -4.48 -21.24
N HIS A 553 12.84 -3.98 -21.27
CA HIS A 553 13.52 -3.42 -22.46
C HIS A 553 12.93 -2.14 -23.09
N LEU A 554 11.86 -1.54 -22.56
CA LEU A 554 11.43 -0.20 -23.00
C LEU A 554 12.15 0.94 -22.26
N GLN A 555 12.78 0.65 -21.12
CA GLN A 555 13.57 1.59 -20.32
C GLN A 555 14.83 0.90 -19.77
N ASP A 556 15.93 1.64 -19.68
CA ASP A 556 17.22 1.11 -19.19
C ASP A 556 17.23 0.96 -17.66
N ASP A 557 16.38 1.70 -16.95
CA ASP A 557 16.27 1.74 -15.50
C ASP A 557 14.93 1.18 -14.98
N GLN A 558 14.29 0.32 -15.77
CA GLN A 558 13.01 -0.33 -15.48
C GLN A 558 12.95 -1.03 -14.11
N TRP A 559 14.11 -1.42 -13.56
CA TRP A 559 14.23 -2.01 -12.24
C TRP A 559 13.93 -1.03 -11.10
N ARG A 560 13.96 0.30 -11.31
CA ARG A 560 13.83 1.35 -10.27
C ARG A 560 12.41 1.51 -9.73
N ILE A 561 11.93 0.51 -9.00
CA ILE A 561 10.56 0.43 -8.48
C ILE A 561 10.42 0.89 -7.02
N GLY A 562 11.51 1.32 -6.37
CA GLY A 562 11.57 1.54 -4.92
C GLY A 562 10.56 2.55 -4.39
N VAL A 563 10.29 3.63 -5.13
CA VAL A 563 9.34 4.69 -4.75
C VAL A 563 7.90 4.21 -4.88
N THR A 564 7.55 3.59 -6.00
CA THR A 564 6.19 3.10 -6.29
C THR A 564 5.84 1.85 -5.47
N SER A 565 6.85 1.11 -5.00
CA SER A 565 6.69 0.00 -4.04
C SER A 565 6.13 0.46 -2.68
N HIS A 566 6.26 1.73 -2.29
CA HIS A 566 5.53 2.27 -1.12
C HIS A 566 4.03 2.22 -1.33
N LEU A 567 3.54 2.72 -2.47
CA LEU A 567 2.11 2.79 -2.78
C LEU A 567 1.51 1.38 -2.92
N ALA A 568 2.18 0.49 -3.65
CA ALA A 568 1.68 -0.88 -3.82
C ALA A 568 1.52 -1.59 -2.46
N ASN A 569 2.55 -1.53 -1.61
CA ASN A 569 2.51 -2.14 -0.27
C ASN A 569 1.41 -1.54 0.61
N ALA A 570 1.27 -0.21 0.61
CA ALA A 570 0.25 0.49 1.40
C ALA A 570 -1.17 0.01 1.06
N LEU A 571 -1.42 -0.31 -0.21
CA LEU A 571 -2.70 -0.83 -0.72
C LEU A 571 -2.88 -2.35 -0.57
N GLY A 572 -1.91 -3.04 0.03
CA GLY A 572 -1.91 -4.50 0.18
C GLY A 572 -1.68 -5.23 -1.15
N LEU A 573 -0.93 -4.63 -2.07
CA LEU A 573 -0.53 -5.21 -3.35
C LEU A 573 0.96 -5.57 -3.32
N ALA A 574 1.33 -6.71 -3.88
CA ALA A 574 2.72 -7.01 -4.15
C ALA A 574 3.19 -6.25 -5.42
N PRO A 575 4.26 -5.44 -5.37
CA PRO A 575 4.79 -4.77 -6.54
C PRO A 575 5.47 -5.76 -7.49
N SER A 576 5.05 -5.77 -8.76
CA SER A 576 5.70 -6.54 -9.83
C SER A 576 6.68 -5.66 -10.61
N LYS A 577 7.90 -6.18 -10.82
CA LYS A 577 8.98 -5.58 -11.62
C LYS A 577 8.90 -5.99 -13.10
N ASP A 578 7.89 -6.75 -13.53
CA ASP A 578 7.86 -7.37 -14.86
C ASP A 578 8.91 -8.49 -15.07
N THR A 579 8.88 -9.10 -16.26
CA THR A 579 9.84 -10.08 -16.76
C THR A 579 11.27 -9.53 -16.82
N PHE A 580 12.22 -10.44 -17.03
CA PHE A 580 13.65 -10.13 -17.18
C PHE A 580 14.41 -11.30 -17.81
N TRP A 581 15.64 -11.04 -18.26
CA TRP A 581 16.60 -12.09 -18.65
C TRP A 581 17.65 -12.33 -17.56
N THR A 582 18.03 -13.59 -17.40
CA THR A 582 19.06 -14.04 -16.43
C THR A 582 20.46 -14.11 -17.03
N THR A 583 20.61 -13.82 -18.33
CA THR A 583 21.90 -13.66 -19.02
C THR A 583 21.91 -12.38 -19.84
N GLY A 584 23.10 -11.83 -20.06
CA GLY A 584 23.24 -10.61 -20.84
C GLY A 584 22.95 -10.80 -22.34
N ASP A 585 23.32 -11.93 -22.92
CA ASP A 585 23.02 -12.26 -24.31
C ASP A 585 21.91 -13.31 -24.43
N GLN A 586 20.95 -13.02 -25.32
CA GLN A 586 19.81 -13.86 -25.65
C GLN A 586 19.65 -13.88 -27.18
N PRO A 587 20.47 -14.65 -27.90
CA PRO A 587 20.62 -14.52 -29.35
C PRO A 587 19.35 -14.89 -30.11
N GLY A 588 18.96 -14.01 -31.03
CA GLY A 588 17.72 -14.13 -31.82
C GLY A 588 16.48 -13.60 -31.12
N ASN A 589 16.63 -12.78 -30.08
CA ASN A 589 15.51 -12.05 -29.49
C ASN A 589 14.94 -11.02 -30.47
N THR A 590 13.66 -10.70 -30.34
CA THR A 590 12.95 -9.76 -31.25
C THR A 590 13.35 -8.29 -31.03
N TYR A 591 14.03 -7.98 -29.94
CA TYR A 591 14.36 -6.61 -29.54
C TYR A 591 15.72 -6.12 -30.05
N ASP A 592 16.59 -7.03 -30.51
CA ASP A 592 18.00 -6.76 -30.83
C ASP A 592 18.71 -6.05 -29.65
N LYS A 593 18.43 -6.52 -28.43
CA LYS A 593 18.96 -5.98 -27.17
C LYS A 593 19.69 -7.05 -26.35
N SER A 594 20.44 -6.58 -25.36
CA SER A 594 21.09 -7.35 -24.30
C SER A 594 20.62 -6.86 -22.92
N GLU A 595 20.76 -7.69 -21.90
CA GLU A 595 20.53 -7.31 -20.51
C GLU A 595 21.86 -6.92 -19.84
N PRO A 596 22.08 -5.64 -19.51
CA PRO A 596 23.35 -5.20 -18.94
C PRO A 596 23.56 -5.65 -17.48
N HIS A 597 22.48 -5.93 -16.75
CA HIS A 597 22.51 -6.19 -15.30
C HIS A 597 21.61 -7.38 -14.88
N PRO A 598 21.87 -8.62 -15.35
CA PRO A 598 21.01 -9.75 -15.04
C PRO A 598 20.85 -10.02 -13.53
N SER A 599 21.90 -9.84 -12.74
CA SER A 599 21.86 -10.09 -11.29
C SER A 599 20.97 -9.07 -10.57
N LEU A 600 21.07 -7.80 -10.98
CA LEU A 600 20.22 -6.72 -10.52
C LEU A 600 18.74 -7.00 -10.79
N GLN A 601 18.40 -7.53 -11.98
CA GLN A 601 17.01 -7.87 -12.29
C GLN A 601 16.45 -8.95 -11.35
N VAL A 602 17.24 -10.01 -11.10
CA VAL A 602 16.80 -11.13 -10.24
C VAL A 602 16.64 -10.68 -8.78
N VAL A 603 17.60 -9.91 -8.25
CA VAL A 603 17.53 -9.45 -6.86
C VAL A 603 16.37 -8.47 -6.66
N VAL A 604 16.13 -7.54 -7.59
CA VAL A 604 15.00 -6.60 -7.50
C VAL A 604 13.66 -7.35 -7.58
N ALA A 605 13.53 -8.30 -8.52
CA ALA A 605 12.32 -9.12 -8.62
C ALA A 605 12.06 -9.93 -7.33
N THR A 606 13.12 -10.40 -6.66
CA THR A 606 12.98 -11.13 -5.38
C THR A 606 12.59 -10.20 -4.23
N LEU A 607 13.22 -9.02 -4.14
CA LEU A 607 12.99 -8.04 -3.09
C LEU A 607 11.65 -7.31 -3.21
N SER A 608 11.00 -7.36 -4.37
CA SER A 608 9.68 -6.76 -4.58
C SER A 608 8.54 -7.54 -3.92
N ARG A 609 8.73 -8.82 -3.54
CA ARG A 609 7.65 -9.76 -3.14
C ARG A 609 6.60 -10.03 -4.24
N GLY A 610 6.72 -9.41 -5.40
CA GLY A 610 5.91 -9.69 -6.58
C GLY A 610 6.30 -11.03 -7.23
N PRO A 611 5.77 -11.30 -8.42
CA PRO A 611 6.18 -12.47 -9.19
C PRO A 611 7.65 -12.41 -9.57
N VAL A 612 8.27 -13.59 -9.59
CA VAL A 612 9.58 -13.80 -10.21
C VAL A 612 9.35 -14.66 -11.45
N GLY A 613 9.48 -14.03 -12.62
CA GLY A 613 9.14 -14.62 -13.90
C GLY A 613 10.18 -14.27 -14.97
N PRO A 614 11.28 -15.03 -15.09
CA PRO A 614 12.22 -14.85 -16.20
C PRO A 614 11.55 -15.14 -17.56
N GLY A 615 12.08 -14.49 -18.59
CA GLY A 615 11.65 -14.60 -19.98
C GLY A 615 12.76 -15.04 -20.94
N ASP A 616 13.82 -15.67 -20.44
CA ASP A 616 14.98 -16.12 -21.22
C ASP A 616 14.63 -17.09 -22.35
N LYS A 617 15.47 -17.15 -23.40
CA LYS A 617 15.42 -18.23 -24.40
C LYS A 617 15.57 -19.59 -23.71
N MET A 618 14.96 -20.64 -24.26
CA MET A 618 15.29 -22.02 -23.85
C MET A 618 16.79 -22.27 -24.03
N ASP A 619 17.42 -22.97 -23.09
CA ASP A 619 18.89 -23.12 -22.97
C ASP A 619 19.67 -21.82 -22.63
N GLY A 620 19.00 -20.67 -22.55
CA GLY A 620 19.61 -19.38 -22.22
C GLY A 620 19.47 -18.98 -20.75
N THR A 621 18.78 -19.76 -19.91
CA THR A 621 18.58 -19.41 -18.50
C THR A 621 19.82 -19.70 -17.65
N ASN A 622 20.32 -18.70 -16.92
CA ASN A 622 21.32 -18.88 -15.88
C ASN A 622 20.65 -19.41 -14.60
N ARG A 623 20.58 -20.74 -14.49
CA ARG A 623 19.98 -21.41 -13.32
C ARG A 623 20.65 -21.00 -11.99
N THR A 624 21.97 -20.94 -11.93
CA THR A 624 22.68 -20.65 -10.67
C THR A 624 22.29 -19.28 -10.13
N LEU A 625 22.19 -18.28 -10.99
CA LEU A 625 21.72 -16.95 -10.63
C LEU A 625 20.24 -16.96 -10.23
N LEU A 626 19.38 -17.57 -11.05
CA LEU A 626 17.94 -17.59 -10.85
C LEU A 626 17.56 -18.28 -9.53
N MET A 627 18.18 -19.41 -9.19
CA MET A 627 17.86 -20.18 -7.98
C MET A 627 18.25 -19.47 -6.68
N ARG A 628 18.88 -18.29 -6.72
CA ARG A 628 19.05 -17.43 -5.54
C ARG A 628 17.73 -16.82 -5.04
N CYS A 629 16.69 -16.78 -5.88
CA CYS A 629 15.36 -16.25 -5.51
C CYS A 629 14.46 -17.26 -4.79
N CYS A 630 14.70 -18.57 -4.95
CA CYS A 630 13.76 -19.62 -4.52
C CYS A 630 14.47 -20.88 -3.99
N ASN A 631 13.70 -21.80 -3.39
CA ASN A 631 14.18 -23.15 -3.07
C ASN A 631 14.04 -24.11 -4.27
N ASP A 632 14.41 -25.37 -4.10
CA ASP A 632 14.33 -26.39 -5.17
C ASP A 632 12.90 -26.69 -5.64
N ASP A 633 11.89 -26.36 -4.85
CA ASP A 633 10.48 -26.46 -5.23
C ASP A 633 9.98 -25.22 -5.99
N GLY A 634 10.81 -24.20 -6.14
CA GLY A 634 10.44 -22.92 -6.74
C GLY A 634 9.74 -21.97 -5.77
N LEU A 635 9.59 -22.30 -4.48
CA LEU A 635 9.05 -21.38 -3.47
C LEU A 635 9.97 -20.16 -3.36
N ILE A 636 9.45 -18.99 -3.68
CA ILE A 636 10.18 -17.72 -3.65
C ILE A 636 10.48 -17.34 -2.20
N LEU A 637 11.75 -17.09 -1.92
CA LEU A 637 12.27 -16.70 -0.62
C LEU A 637 12.33 -15.18 -0.55
N LYS A 638 11.23 -14.59 -0.09
CA LYS A 638 10.98 -13.14 -0.13
C LYS A 638 11.06 -12.51 1.26
N PRO A 639 11.29 -11.18 1.36
CA PRO A 639 11.22 -10.46 2.64
C PRO A 639 9.77 -10.28 3.13
N ALA A 640 9.56 -9.80 4.36
CA ALA A 640 8.25 -9.54 4.98
C ALA A 640 7.49 -8.34 4.39
N ARG A 641 8.20 -7.40 3.77
CA ARG A 641 7.66 -6.26 3.02
C ARG A 641 8.49 -6.05 1.74
N PRO A 642 8.00 -5.38 0.68
CA PRO A 642 8.86 -5.10 -0.46
C PRO A 642 10.02 -4.17 -0.05
N ALA A 643 11.14 -4.26 -0.75
CA ALA A 643 12.17 -3.22 -0.71
C ALA A 643 11.59 -1.91 -1.22
N ARG A 644 11.82 -0.84 -0.47
CA ARG A 644 11.30 0.50 -0.77
C ARG A 644 12.40 1.53 -0.60
N ALA A 645 12.31 2.61 -1.38
CA ALA A 645 13.21 3.75 -1.24
C ALA A 645 13.22 4.27 0.20
N ILE A 646 14.38 4.71 0.69
CA ILE A 646 14.45 5.38 1.99
C ILE A 646 14.01 6.84 1.85
N ASP A 647 13.59 7.45 2.97
CA ASP A 647 13.10 8.83 2.99
C ASP A 647 14.12 9.82 2.41
N ASP A 648 15.42 9.64 2.70
CA ASP A 648 16.50 10.48 2.14
C ASP A 648 16.53 10.46 0.60
N GLN A 649 16.13 9.35 -0.04
CA GLN A 649 16.03 9.29 -1.49
C GLN A 649 14.83 10.11 -2.00
N ILE A 650 13.67 10.00 -1.33
CA ILE A 650 12.46 10.77 -1.69
C ILE A 650 12.69 12.28 -1.46
N ILE A 651 13.42 12.63 -0.40
CA ILE A 651 13.84 14.01 -0.11
C ILE A 651 14.77 14.51 -1.23
N GLU A 652 15.81 13.77 -1.61
CA GLU A 652 16.69 14.19 -2.71
C GLU A 652 15.92 14.36 -4.03
N MET A 653 14.96 13.49 -4.33
CA MET A 653 14.10 13.60 -5.51
C MET A 653 13.25 14.88 -5.55
N ALA A 654 12.90 15.45 -4.39
CA ALA A 654 12.08 16.66 -4.30
C ALA A 654 12.91 17.94 -4.18
N TYR A 655 13.98 17.92 -3.39
CA TYR A 655 14.79 19.10 -3.10
C TYR A 655 16.01 19.25 -4.02
N GLY A 656 16.59 18.15 -4.50
CA GLY A 656 17.70 18.15 -5.45
C GLY A 656 18.95 18.91 -4.98
N ASP A 657 19.14 19.04 -3.67
CA ASP A 657 20.20 19.86 -3.06
C ASP A 657 21.39 19.03 -2.55
N HIS A 658 21.44 17.76 -2.91
CA HIS A 658 22.50 16.81 -2.54
C HIS A 658 22.57 16.53 -1.04
N SER A 659 21.45 16.70 -0.33
CA SER A 659 21.33 16.35 1.09
C SER A 659 20.94 14.89 1.33
N GLY A 660 20.38 14.21 0.32
CA GLY A 660 19.99 12.81 0.38
C GLY A 660 20.92 11.85 -0.37
N VAL A 661 20.34 10.80 -0.93
CA VAL A 661 21.10 9.73 -1.61
C VAL A 661 21.38 10.10 -3.07
N ALA A 662 22.65 10.08 -3.48
CA ALA A 662 23.05 10.21 -4.89
C ALA A 662 23.06 8.83 -5.59
N GLY A 663 21.87 8.27 -5.81
CA GLY A 663 21.64 6.92 -6.36
C GLY A 663 20.36 6.29 -5.79
N GLU A 664 20.27 4.95 -5.81
CA GLU A 664 19.15 4.20 -5.24
C GLU A 664 19.58 3.51 -3.95
N VAL A 665 18.87 3.74 -2.84
CA VAL A 665 19.06 2.99 -1.58
C VAL A 665 17.70 2.58 -1.03
N TRP A 666 17.47 1.27 -0.97
CA TRP A 666 16.20 0.69 -0.56
C TRP A 666 16.39 -0.22 0.64
N THR A 667 15.33 -0.35 1.44
CA THR A 667 15.34 -1.23 2.61
C THR A 667 14.11 -2.10 2.71
N THR A 668 14.34 -3.30 3.23
CA THR A 668 13.29 -4.22 3.67
C THR A 668 13.78 -5.04 4.87
N TYR A 669 12.95 -5.94 5.38
CA TYR A 669 13.27 -6.85 6.46
C TYR A 669 12.46 -8.14 6.37
N SER A 670 12.89 -9.16 7.10
CA SER A 670 12.10 -10.31 7.54
C SER A 670 11.85 -10.22 9.05
N SER A 671 10.79 -10.88 9.54
CA SER A 671 10.49 -10.95 10.97
C SER A 671 10.62 -12.37 11.52
N HIS A 672 11.40 -12.54 12.59
CA HIS A 672 11.50 -13.81 13.33
C HIS A 672 11.36 -13.57 14.82
N GLU A 673 10.38 -14.22 15.47
CA GLU A 673 10.18 -14.14 16.93
C GLU A 673 10.16 -12.69 17.44
N VAL A 674 9.50 -11.80 16.69
CA VAL A 674 9.43 -10.33 16.85
C VAL A 674 10.66 -9.53 16.44
N LEU A 675 11.80 -10.14 16.17
CA LEU A 675 13.03 -9.44 15.81
C LEU A 675 13.11 -9.11 14.32
N LEU A 676 13.76 -7.98 14.01
CA LEU A 676 14.02 -7.50 12.67
C LEU A 676 15.31 -8.08 12.11
N TYR A 677 15.24 -8.68 10.91
CA TYR A 677 16.39 -9.06 10.09
C TYR A 677 16.35 -8.24 8.81
N GLY A 678 17.26 -7.29 8.67
CA GLY A 678 17.17 -6.23 7.66
C GLY A 678 17.91 -6.57 6.37
N VAL A 679 17.45 -5.98 5.27
CA VAL A 679 18.15 -5.96 3.97
C VAL A 679 18.28 -4.51 3.54
N ILE A 680 19.50 -4.10 3.19
CA ILE A 680 19.83 -2.78 2.64
C ILE A 680 20.37 -3.02 1.23
N PHE A 681 19.63 -2.56 0.24
CA PHE A 681 20.00 -2.63 -1.17
C PHE A 681 20.47 -1.24 -1.61
N ALA A 682 21.57 -1.16 -2.34
CA ALA A 682 22.03 0.08 -2.95
C ALA A 682 22.46 -0.17 -4.40
N ALA A 683 22.11 0.74 -5.31
CA ALA A 683 22.46 0.64 -6.72
C ALA A 683 22.71 2.01 -7.34
N ASN A 684 23.62 2.07 -8.31
CA ASN A 684 24.00 3.30 -9.00
C ASN A 684 24.37 4.46 -8.05
N ILE A 685 24.94 4.14 -6.89
CA ILE A 685 25.39 5.18 -5.95
C ILE A 685 26.68 5.81 -6.46
N THR A 686 26.72 7.14 -6.49
CA THR A 686 27.86 7.91 -7.02
C THR A 686 28.70 8.54 -5.92
N GLN A 687 28.19 8.60 -4.69
CA GLN A 687 28.85 9.16 -3.51
C GLN A 687 28.66 8.24 -2.31
N ASP A 688 29.61 8.27 -1.38
CA ASP A 688 29.48 7.56 -0.10
C ASP A 688 28.21 8.00 0.61
N TYR A 689 27.42 7.03 1.08
CA TYR A 689 26.17 7.31 1.79
C TYR A 689 26.19 6.72 3.19
N SER A 690 25.84 7.54 4.19
CA SER A 690 25.80 7.13 5.59
C SER A 690 24.37 6.80 6.02
N ILE A 691 24.14 5.54 6.33
CA ILE A 691 22.85 5.00 6.77
C ILE A 691 22.87 4.69 8.27
N THR A 692 21.76 5.00 8.94
CA THR A 692 21.50 4.66 10.35
C THR A 692 20.26 3.78 10.43
N ALA A 693 20.02 3.12 11.57
CA ALA A 693 18.80 2.32 11.77
C ALA A 693 17.51 3.15 11.56
N LYS A 694 17.54 4.44 11.91
CA LYS A 694 16.42 5.36 11.65
C LYS A 694 16.23 5.60 10.15
N LYS A 695 17.30 5.95 9.41
CA LYS A 695 17.24 6.20 7.96
C LYS A 695 16.86 4.95 7.16
N ALA A 696 17.24 3.77 7.64
CA ALA A 696 16.81 2.49 7.09
C ALA A 696 15.33 2.14 7.36
N GLY A 697 14.62 2.95 8.15
CA GLY A 697 13.23 2.67 8.57
C GLY A 697 13.10 1.50 9.54
N PHE A 698 14.21 0.97 10.08
CA PHE A 698 14.21 -0.17 11.02
C PHE A 698 13.72 0.22 12.41
N LEU A 699 13.66 1.52 12.72
CA LEU A 699 13.08 2.05 13.96
C LEU A 699 11.62 2.51 13.80
N SER A 700 10.99 2.27 12.65
CA SER A 700 9.57 2.58 12.45
C SER A 700 8.70 1.84 13.47
N PRO A 701 7.68 2.47 14.07
CA PRO A 701 6.69 1.78 14.90
C PRO A 701 5.97 0.63 14.17
N LEU A 702 5.95 0.64 12.84
CA LEU A 702 5.34 -0.43 12.03
C LEU A 702 6.32 -1.57 11.71
N ALA A 703 7.60 -1.45 12.07
CA ALA A 703 8.60 -2.48 11.85
C ALA A 703 8.68 -3.47 13.04
N PRO A 704 9.20 -4.70 12.82
CA PRO A 704 9.57 -5.59 13.91
C PRO A 704 10.59 -4.95 14.86
N GLU A 705 10.81 -5.58 16.01
CA GLU A 705 11.72 -5.09 17.01
C GLU A 705 13.16 -5.01 16.52
N PHE A 706 13.69 -3.80 16.52
CA PHE A 706 15.10 -3.57 16.31
C PHE A 706 15.89 -3.78 17.62
N LYS A 707 16.72 -4.82 17.63
CA LYS A 707 17.73 -5.09 18.66
C LYS A 707 19.12 -4.86 18.07
N ALA A 708 20.04 -4.25 18.82
CA ALA A 708 21.43 -4.07 18.39
C ALA A 708 22.04 -5.36 17.82
N GLY A 709 22.82 -5.22 16.76
CA GLY A 709 23.31 -6.34 15.98
C GLY A 709 24.46 -5.94 15.08
N HIS A 710 24.53 -6.54 13.90
CA HIS A 710 25.60 -6.30 12.94
C HIS A 710 25.04 -6.14 11.52
N VAL A 711 25.65 -5.24 10.76
CA VAL A 711 25.49 -5.14 9.31
C VAL A 711 26.68 -5.80 8.64
N PHE A 712 26.44 -6.56 7.57
CA PHE A 712 27.47 -7.24 6.80
C PHE A 712 27.07 -7.30 5.32
N ARG A 713 28.06 -7.38 4.44
CA ARG A 713 27.87 -7.49 2.99
C ARG A 713 27.44 -8.89 2.58
N ALA A 714 26.63 -8.99 1.53
CA ALA A 714 26.20 -10.27 0.99
C ALA A 714 27.33 -11.08 0.33
N ASP A 715 28.33 -10.41 -0.23
CA ASP A 715 29.49 -11.01 -0.92
C ASP A 715 30.71 -11.24 -0.02
N ASP A 716 30.71 -10.67 1.20
CA ASP A 716 31.80 -10.78 2.17
C ASP A 716 31.28 -10.76 3.63
N PRO A 717 30.41 -11.70 4.03
CA PRO A 717 29.62 -11.58 5.25
C PRO A 717 30.44 -11.67 6.55
N GLU A 718 31.55 -12.42 6.55
CA GLU A 718 32.37 -12.62 7.76
C GLU A 718 33.30 -11.44 8.02
N GLU A 719 34.06 -10.99 7.01
CA GLU A 719 35.08 -9.95 7.17
C GLU A 719 34.48 -8.53 7.19
N SER A 720 33.31 -8.32 6.58
CA SER A 720 32.66 -6.99 6.55
C SER A 720 31.74 -6.70 7.75
N MET A 721 31.62 -7.65 8.68
CA MET A 721 30.69 -7.57 9.80
C MET A 721 31.00 -6.39 10.72
N THR A 722 30.06 -5.45 10.80
CA THR A 722 30.22 -4.18 11.52
C THR A 722 29.08 -4.01 12.54
N PRO A 723 29.36 -3.63 13.81
CA PRO A 723 28.32 -3.36 14.79
C PRO A 723 27.33 -2.30 14.32
N PHE A 724 26.05 -2.54 14.56
CA PHE A 724 24.96 -1.67 14.16
C PHE A 724 23.86 -1.65 15.23
N ASP A 725 23.75 -0.52 15.93
CA ASP A 725 22.73 -0.26 16.93
C ASP A 725 21.88 0.98 16.55
N LYS A 726 21.10 1.52 17.49
CA LYS A 726 20.21 2.66 17.23
C LYS A 726 20.97 3.96 16.91
N ALA A 727 22.21 4.10 17.37
CA ALA A 727 23.06 5.29 17.21
C ALA A 727 24.17 5.09 16.17
N ALA A 728 24.46 3.84 15.79
CA ALA A 728 25.47 3.50 14.81
C ALA A 728 25.16 4.10 13.43
N THR A 729 26.24 4.47 12.75
CA THR A 729 26.22 4.90 11.35
C THR A 729 27.06 3.91 10.55
N PHE A 730 26.47 3.35 9.50
CA PHE A 730 27.15 2.50 8.53
C PHE A 730 27.34 3.28 7.23
N THR A 731 28.53 3.24 6.64
CA THR A 731 28.81 3.95 5.37
C THR A 731 28.83 2.97 4.22
N ILE A 732 27.89 3.15 3.29
CA ILE A 732 27.89 2.49 1.99
C ILE A 732 28.91 3.22 1.12
N LYS A 733 29.99 2.52 0.79
CA LYS A 733 31.10 3.04 -0.01
C LYS A 733 30.77 2.96 -1.50
N SER A 734 30.73 4.08 -2.21
CA SER A 734 30.32 4.10 -3.62
C SER A 734 31.31 3.37 -4.53
N ASP A 735 32.61 3.51 -4.25
CA ASP A 735 33.70 2.82 -4.94
C ASP A 735 33.74 1.29 -4.70
N LYS A 736 32.94 0.79 -3.74
CA LYS A 736 32.83 -0.64 -3.39
C LYS A 736 31.42 -1.19 -3.57
N CYS A 737 30.51 -0.46 -4.21
CA CYS A 737 29.14 -0.92 -4.43
C CYS A 737 29.02 -1.63 -5.78
N VAL A 738 29.66 -2.81 -5.86
CA VAL A 738 29.67 -3.67 -7.03
C VAL A 738 29.39 -5.11 -6.59
N THR A 739 28.52 -5.82 -7.31
CA THR A 739 28.17 -7.23 -7.10
C THR A 739 28.09 -7.91 -8.46
N ASN A 740 28.80 -9.02 -8.67
CA ASN A 740 28.87 -9.71 -9.98
C ASN A 740 29.24 -8.76 -11.15
N GLU A 741 30.16 -7.82 -10.92
CA GLU A 741 30.56 -6.79 -11.91
C GLU A 741 29.46 -5.78 -12.28
N GLU A 742 28.31 -5.82 -11.60
CA GLU A 742 27.20 -4.88 -11.78
C GLU A 742 27.20 -3.82 -10.65
N SER A 743 26.75 -2.59 -10.95
CA SER A 743 26.80 -1.42 -10.05
C SER A 743 25.74 -1.43 -8.93
N PHE A 744 25.65 -2.52 -8.18
CA PHE A 744 24.82 -2.62 -6.98
C PHE A 744 25.53 -3.38 -5.85
N CYS A 745 25.03 -3.21 -4.62
CA CYS A 745 25.50 -3.92 -3.44
C CYS A 745 24.34 -4.22 -2.49
N LEU A 746 24.50 -5.31 -1.76
CA LEU A 746 23.52 -5.82 -0.83
C LEU A 746 24.17 -6.02 0.54
N PHE A 747 23.52 -5.49 1.57
CA PHE A 747 23.91 -5.67 2.95
C PHE A 747 22.76 -6.26 3.74
N TYR A 748 23.10 -7.08 4.73
CA TYR A 748 22.16 -7.69 5.63
C TYR A 748 22.41 -7.18 7.03
N PHE A 749 21.33 -7.00 7.79
CA PHE A 749 21.37 -6.70 9.20
C PHE A 749 20.82 -7.90 9.98
N SER A 750 21.55 -8.35 10.99
CA SER A 750 21.08 -9.39 11.91
C SER A 750 21.26 -8.97 13.37
N PRO A 751 20.24 -9.15 14.22
CA PRO A 751 20.31 -8.83 15.64
C PRO A 751 21.29 -9.77 16.36
N GLU A 752 21.95 -9.25 17.38
CA GLU A 752 22.80 -10.06 18.25
C GLU A 752 21.93 -10.82 19.26
N LEU A 753 22.01 -12.14 19.22
CA LEU A 753 21.31 -13.03 20.14
C LEU A 753 22.24 -13.43 21.27
N GLU A 754 21.76 -13.31 22.51
CA GLU A 754 22.50 -13.75 23.68
C GLU A 754 22.14 -15.20 24.00
N PHE A 755 23.15 -16.05 24.13
CA PHE A 755 23.01 -17.43 24.55
C PHE A 755 24.09 -17.77 25.58
N LYS A 756 23.68 -17.82 26.86
CA LYS A 756 24.58 -17.93 28.02
C LYS A 756 25.62 -16.81 27.98
N SER A 757 26.90 -17.14 27.84
CA SER A 757 28.01 -16.19 27.73
C SER A 757 28.39 -15.84 26.28
N HIS A 758 27.69 -16.38 25.28
CA HIS A 758 28.01 -16.18 23.87
C HIS A 758 27.04 -15.20 23.22
N LYS A 759 27.58 -14.42 22.30
CA LYS A 759 26.84 -13.57 21.37
C LYS A 759 26.81 -14.28 20.02
N VAL A 760 25.63 -14.44 19.47
CA VAL A 760 25.38 -15.19 18.23
C VAL A 760 24.71 -14.26 17.23
N VAL A 761 25.27 -14.19 16.02
CA VAL A 761 24.66 -13.52 14.86
C VAL A 761 24.31 -14.61 13.86
N LEU A 762 23.06 -14.64 13.40
CA LEU A 762 22.60 -15.61 12.41
C LEU A 762 22.69 -14.98 11.03
N LEU A 763 23.52 -15.55 10.15
CA LEU A 763 23.71 -15.02 8.79
C LEU A 763 22.60 -15.48 7.82
N GLY A 764 21.91 -16.58 8.13
CA GLY A 764 20.88 -17.18 7.29
C GLY A 764 21.45 -18.02 6.15
N ASP A 765 20.62 -18.26 5.13
CA ASP A 765 21.01 -18.97 3.90
C ASP A 765 21.63 -18.01 2.88
N LEU A 766 22.96 -17.87 2.92
CA LEU A 766 23.71 -16.91 2.10
C LEU A 766 23.71 -17.24 0.59
N ASP A 767 23.28 -18.44 0.20
CA ASP A 767 23.07 -18.78 -1.22
C ASP A 767 21.84 -18.08 -1.80
N LYS A 768 21.03 -17.42 -0.97
CA LYS A 768 19.77 -16.77 -1.34
C LYS A 768 19.89 -15.25 -1.24
N TRP A 769 19.05 -14.54 -2.01
CA TRP A 769 18.97 -13.07 -1.96
C TRP A 769 18.36 -12.54 -0.65
N VAL A 770 17.60 -13.39 0.05
CA VAL A 770 16.98 -13.07 1.34
C VAL A 770 17.32 -14.19 2.33
N PRO A 771 18.51 -14.15 2.96
CA PRO A 771 19.03 -15.27 3.76
C PRO A 771 18.13 -15.64 4.94
N MET A 772 17.47 -14.64 5.51
CA MET A 772 16.55 -14.79 6.64
C MET A 772 15.09 -14.68 6.20
N SER A 773 14.76 -15.10 4.97
CA SER A 773 13.36 -15.19 4.51
C SER A 773 12.53 -16.07 5.45
N GLU A 774 11.29 -15.66 5.74
CA GLU A 774 10.33 -16.42 6.56
C GLU A 774 9.90 -17.73 5.91
N GLN A 775 10.10 -17.88 4.60
CA GLN A 775 9.89 -19.14 3.89
C GLN A 775 11.05 -20.13 4.08
N ARG A 776 12.23 -19.64 4.52
CA ARG A 776 13.45 -20.44 4.69
C ARG A 776 13.79 -20.72 6.14
N VAL A 777 13.79 -19.67 6.96
CA VAL A 777 13.97 -19.77 8.41
C VAL A 777 12.59 -19.65 9.02
N VAL A 778 12.02 -20.75 9.49
CA VAL A 778 10.62 -20.73 10.00
C VAL A 778 10.57 -20.36 11.49
N GLN A 779 11.60 -20.73 12.26
CA GLN A 779 11.66 -20.50 13.70
C GLN A 779 13.09 -20.60 14.24
N ILE A 780 13.39 -19.91 15.36
CA ILE A 780 14.72 -19.85 15.97
C ILE A 780 14.66 -20.31 17.43
N TRP A 781 14.70 -21.63 17.65
CA TRP A 781 14.62 -22.18 19.01
C TRP A 781 15.89 -21.92 19.83
N ARG A 782 15.71 -21.48 21.08
CA ARG A 782 16.77 -21.45 22.11
C ARG A 782 16.40 -22.39 23.24
N THR A 783 17.17 -23.45 23.43
CA THR A 783 16.97 -24.40 24.54
C THR A 783 18.21 -24.47 25.44
N THR A 784 18.00 -24.46 26.76
CA THR A 784 19.05 -24.63 27.76
C THR A 784 19.32 -26.12 28.06
N SER A 785 18.34 -26.99 27.80
CA SER A 785 18.42 -28.45 27.85
C SER A 785 18.78 -29.03 26.48
N GLY A 786 19.78 -29.90 26.40
CA GLY A 786 20.19 -30.55 25.15
C GLY A 786 19.01 -31.18 24.43
N MET A 787 18.96 -31.05 23.10
CA MET A 787 17.89 -31.56 22.23
C MET A 787 17.77 -33.09 22.34
N GLY A 788 17.04 -33.55 23.35
CA GLY A 788 16.52 -34.91 23.44
C GLY A 788 15.08 -34.91 22.94
N GLY A 789 14.91 -35.06 21.62
CA GLY A 789 13.58 -35.17 21.00
C GLY A 789 13.31 -34.09 19.96
N LEU A 790 14.06 -34.13 18.85
CA LEU A 790 13.57 -33.72 17.54
C LEU A 790 13.70 -34.93 16.61
#